data_AF-F8CJF0-F1
#
_entry.id   AF-F8CJF0-F1
#
_cell.length_a   1.000
_cell.length_b   1.000
_cell.length_c   1.000
_cell.angle_alpha   90.00
_cell.angle_beta   90.00
_cell.angle_gamma   90.00
#
_symmetry.space_group_name_H-M   'P 1'
#
loop_
_entity.id
_entity.type
_entity.pdbx_description
1 polymer ?
#
loop_
_entity_poly.entity_id
_entity_poly.type
_entity_poly.pdbx_seq_one_letter_code
_entity_poly.pdbx_strand_id
1 'polypeptide(L)'
;MVAKVPLERHLRQLSLDLLGRPPTYEEYQAAQAKGRIDVEDIRAMMTKEEFNARIRGYHRSLLRSNLSSSLNNNQNSRVTGNGITTAYGVAGNPATTLRGANGATCNSDIAQDECLTAAQPDAHAAPLTAQPRTKCHDDQGVPLAVSYDYDTNYYQCTALQPVSANTPAKCSDLASTSHPEHRYLYFCDERGSGASAGAFICKPDPRKTTTSALTVEEMDGTRVRAFKHPNPDSKPALTELKRCTLDLELRNGLRGNYGVQRGCVLREGFVNKPAPYWGTDKTPETVKVCAIDAQERTHNPWNMQSCETARFSSDRSCGCGVGMRRCETPAIAAQDIENVHSLRVAAFNDEPLRIAESVVQRDEPYFNILTTRRSFVNGTLSAYFRGAQGVGVFNVTAPTAPGAVPAIAYTDADTWREYTRDEGHSGVLTTPSYLYRFPTHRARVNHFYEAFLCKTFSPPTGAASPAPEDACNRENNLAVRCGCNYCHATIEPTGAHWGRYAERSAQFLAPDQFPRFDPKCRDCALNGDTNCGGECSQYIMQAYDGDGASSLGMLKTYLYRTPDEEQNIEAGPALLVQKMLQSGDLERCTVRRIWSEFLGRPMTAEEQRMYLAPLAQDFARNGHRLKALIERVVTSDAYRRID
;
A
#
# COMPACT_ATOMS: atom_id res chain seq x y z
N MET A 1 18.16 -21.31 -52.27
CA MET A 1 16.78 -20.78 -52.17
C MET A 1 16.18 -21.33 -50.90
N VAL A 2 15.70 -20.48 -49.98
CA VAL A 2 14.96 -20.95 -48.80
C VAL A 2 13.65 -21.56 -49.31
N ALA A 3 13.37 -22.82 -48.96
CA ALA A 3 12.12 -23.47 -49.35
C ALA A 3 10.94 -22.61 -48.84
N LYS A 4 9.96 -22.34 -49.72
CA LYS A 4 8.80 -21.52 -49.36
C LYS A 4 8.00 -22.29 -48.29
N VAL A 5 7.87 -21.72 -47.10
CA VAL A 5 7.05 -22.29 -46.01
C VAL A 5 5.63 -22.55 -46.57
N PRO A 6 5.05 -23.75 -46.38
CA PRO A 6 3.69 -24.04 -46.81
C PRO A 6 2.70 -23.00 -46.28
N LEU A 7 1.70 -22.66 -47.08
CA LEU A 7 0.73 -21.61 -46.77
C LEU A 7 0.07 -21.83 -45.41
N GLU A 8 -0.33 -23.07 -45.13
CA GLU A 8 -0.97 -23.49 -43.88
C GLU A 8 -0.04 -23.37 -42.68
N ARG A 9 1.25 -23.69 -42.85
CA ARG A 9 2.27 -23.53 -41.79
C ARG A 9 2.50 -22.05 -41.50
N HIS A 10 2.59 -21.22 -42.54
CA HIS A 10 2.78 -19.78 -42.39
C HIS A 10 1.57 -19.11 -41.70
N LEU A 11 0.34 -19.48 -42.09
CA LEU A 11 -0.88 -19.00 -41.41
C LEU A 11 -0.87 -19.39 -39.93
N ARG A 12 -0.57 -20.65 -39.63
CA ARG A 12 -0.53 -21.16 -38.26
C ARG A 12 0.46 -20.39 -37.40
N GLN A 13 1.66 -20.15 -37.92
CA GLN A 13 2.70 -19.40 -37.22
C GLN A 13 2.23 -17.96 -36.91
N LEU A 14 1.72 -17.25 -37.92
CA LEU A 14 1.19 -15.88 -37.74
C LEU A 14 0.05 -15.83 -36.72
N SER A 15 -0.92 -16.75 -36.79
CA SER A 15 -2.03 -16.77 -35.84
C SER A 15 -1.58 -17.10 -34.42
N LEU A 16 -0.63 -18.01 -34.23
CA LEU A 16 -0.09 -18.29 -32.89
C LEU A 16 0.66 -17.09 -32.32
N ASP A 17 1.50 -16.43 -33.11
CA ASP A 17 2.31 -15.32 -32.61
C ASP A 17 1.49 -14.04 -32.39
N LEU A 18 0.62 -13.69 -33.35
CA LEU A 18 -0.19 -12.47 -33.30
C LEU A 18 -1.46 -12.63 -32.48
N LEU A 19 -2.11 -13.80 -32.47
CA LEU A 19 -3.41 -14.01 -31.82
C LEU A 19 -3.34 -14.98 -30.63
N GLY A 20 -2.23 -15.69 -30.42
CA GLY A 20 -2.11 -16.66 -29.32
C GLY A 20 -2.98 -17.91 -29.49
N ARG A 21 -3.53 -18.16 -30.68
CA ARG A 21 -4.39 -19.32 -30.97
C ARG A 21 -4.14 -19.88 -32.37
N PRO A 22 -4.41 -21.18 -32.60
CA PRO A 22 -4.39 -21.72 -33.96
C PRO A 22 -5.45 -21.03 -34.85
N PRO A 23 -5.26 -21.02 -36.18
CA PRO A 23 -6.28 -20.52 -37.11
C PRO A 23 -7.55 -21.37 -37.03
N THR A 24 -8.71 -20.74 -37.20
CA THR A 24 -9.97 -21.46 -37.33
C THR A 24 -10.04 -22.17 -38.69
N TYR A 25 -10.97 -23.12 -38.82
CA TYR A 25 -11.20 -23.81 -40.09
C TYR A 25 -11.55 -22.83 -41.23
N GLU A 26 -12.35 -21.80 -40.93
CA GLU A 26 -12.71 -20.74 -41.88
C GLU A 26 -11.50 -19.89 -42.28
N GLU A 27 -10.62 -19.55 -41.33
CA GLU A 27 -9.37 -18.82 -41.61
C GLU A 27 -8.44 -19.64 -42.53
N TYR A 28 -8.37 -20.97 -42.34
CA TYR A 28 -7.66 -21.87 -43.25
C TYR A 28 -8.28 -21.90 -44.65
N GLN A 29 -9.59 -22.06 -44.76
CA GLN A 29 -10.28 -22.09 -46.06
C GLN A 29 -10.10 -20.77 -46.81
N ALA A 30 -10.22 -19.63 -46.12
CA ALA A 30 -10.02 -18.31 -46.72
C ALA A 30 -8.59 -18.13 -47.25
N ALA A 31 -7.57 -18.53 -46.48
CA ALA A 31 -6.18 -18.47 -46.93
C ALA A 31 -5.95 -19.39 -48.14
N GLN A 32 -6.46 -20.62 -48.11
CA GLN A 32 -6.35 -21.57 -49.23
C GLN A 32 -7.02 -21.05 -50.50
N ALA A 33 -8.22 -20.48 -50.40
CA ALA A 33 -8.92 -19.87 -51.52
C ALA A 33 -8.15 -18.68 -52.11
N LYS A 34 -7.49 -17.87 -51.27
CA LYS A 34 -6.65 -16.74 -51.69
C LYS A 34 -5.29 -17.19 -52.25
N GLY A 35 -4.79 -18.35 -51.84
CA GLY A 35 -3.51 -18.94 -52.24
C GLY A 35 -2.25 -18.23 -51.71
N ARG A 36 -2.43 -17.16 -50.91
CA ARG A 36 -1.34 -16.37 -50.31
C ARG A 36 -1.85 -15.62 -49.08
N ILE A 37 -0.91 -15.22 -48.21
CA ILE A 37 -1.13 -14.28 -47.11
C ILE A 37 -0.39 -12.99 -47.47
N ASP A 38 -1.09 -11.86 -47.46
CA ASP A 38 -0.49 -10.54 -47.68
C ASP A 38 -0.45 -9.67 -46.42
N VAL A 39 0.06 -8.47 -46.60
CA VAL A 39 0.23 -7.49 -45.53
C VAL A 39 -1.12 -7.07 -44.97
N GLU A 40 -2.15 -6.98 -45.82
CA GLU A 40 -3.51 -6.67 -45.42
C GLU A 40 -4.09 -7.73 -44.47
N ASP A 41 -3.83 -9.02 -44.74
CA ASP A 41 -4.23 -10.11 -43.83
C ASP A 41 -3.54 -9.98 -42.46
N ILE A 42 -2.25 -9.66 -42.42
CA ILE A 42 -1.48 -9.47 -41.18
C ILE A 42 -2.01 -8.25 -40.40
N ARG A 43 -2.28 -7.13 -41.08
CA ARG A 43 -2.89 -5.96 -40.47
C ARG A 43 -4.27 -6.26 -39.89
N ALA A 44 -5.08 -7.06 -40.59
CA ALA A 44 -6.38 -7.49 -40.10
C ALA A 44 -6.29 -8.40 -38.87
N MET A 45 -5.21 -9.17 -38.69
CA MET A 45 -4.98 -9.88 -37.43
C MET A 45 -4.70 -8.90 -36.28
N MET A 46 -3.95 -7.83 -36.53
CA MET A 46 -3.58 -6.83 -35.51
C MET A 46 -4.72 -5.88 -35.11
N THR A 47 -5.92 -6.03 -35.67
CA THR A 47 -7.14 -5.33 -35.21
C THR A 47 -7.99 -6.17 -34.26
N LYS A 48 -7.69 -7.46 -34.11
CA LYS A 48 -8.44 -8.39 -33.27
C LYS A 48 -8.17 -8.18 -31.77
N GLU A 49 -9.14 -8.54 -30.94
CA GLU A 49 -9.00 -8.45 -29.49
C GLU A 49 -7.89 -9.37 -28.97
N GLU A 50 -7.71 -10.54 -29.57
CA GLU A 50 -6.67 -11.48 -29.20
C GLU A 50 -5.26 -10.89 -29.39
N PHE A 51 -5.06 -10.07 -30.43
CA PHE A 51 -3.80 -9.33 -30.61
C PHE A 51 -3.58 -8.32 -29.47
N ASN A 52 -4.63 -7.60 -29.07
CA ASN A 52 -4.53 -6.67 -27.93
C ASN A 52 -4.16 -7.41 -26.64
N ALA A 53 -4.72 -8.60 -26.41
CA ALA A 53 -4.35 -9.43 -25.27
C ALA A 53 -2.86 -9.86 -25.31
N ARG A 54 -2.34 -10.26 -26.48
CA ARG A 54 -0.91 -10.58 -26.68
C ARG A 54 -0.02 -9.37 -26.38
N ILE A 55 -0.35 -8.21 -26.94
CA ILE A 55 0.39 -6.97 -26.71
C ILE A 55 0.33 -6.53 -25.25
N ARG A 56 -0.80 -6.73 -24.56
CA ARG A 56 -0.91 -6.45 -23.11
C ARG A 56 0.03 -7.35 -22.31
N GLY A 57 0.14 -8.63 -22.68
CA GLY A 57 1.10 -9.58 -22.11
C GLY A 57 2.56 -9.15 -22.31
N TYR A 58 2.91 -8.74 -23.53
CA TYR A 58 4.24 -8.19 -23.85
C TYR A 58 4.57 -6.98 -22.97
N HIS A 59 3.66 -6.01 -22.85
CA HIS A 59 3.88 -4.83 -22.00
C HIS A 59 3.96 -5.18 -20.51
N ARG A 60 3.17 -6.14 -20.02
CA ARG A 60 3.28 -6.60 -18.62
C ARG A 60 4.67 -7.16 -18.32
N SER A 61 5.24 -7.93 -19.26
CA SER A 61 6.61 -8.44 -19.16
C SER A 61 7.64 -7.31 -19.21
N LEU A 62 7.51 -6.41 -20.19
CA LEU A 62 8.43 -5.29 -20.39
C LEU A 62 8.48 -4.33 -19.18
N LEU A 63 7.31 -3.95 -18.66
CA LEU A 63 7.15 -2.98 -17.58
C LEU A 63 7.29 -3.58 -16.19
N ARG A 64 7.24 -4.91 -16.07
CA ARG A 64 7.24 -5.65 -14.80
C ARG A 64 6.16 -5.12 -13.82
N SER A 65 4.96 -4.83 -14.34
CA SER A 65 3.86 -4.24 -13.55
C SER A 65 3.27 -5.25 -12.56
N ASN A 66 3.93 -5.39 -11.42
CA ASN A 66 3.51 -6.27 -10.33
C ASN A 66 3.95 -5.73 -8.97
N LEU A 67 3.00 -5.21 -8.21
CA LEU A 67 3.16 -4.69 -6.86
C LEU A 67 2.74 -5.68 -5.75
N SER A 68 2.33 -6.89 -6.10
CA SER A 68 1.66 -7.85 -5.17
C SER A 68 2.47 -8.21 -3.92
N SER A 69 3.79 -8.06 -3.97
CA SER A 69 4.69 -8.29 -2.82
C SER A 69 5.49 -7.05 -2.40
N SER A 70 5.17 -5.89 -2.99
CA SER A 70 5.89 -4.63 -2.75
C SER A 70 5.12 -3.69 -1.82
N LEU A 71 3.81 -3.87 -1.68
CA LEU A 71 2.94 -3.06 -0.83
C LEU A 71 2.16 -3.96 0.11
N ASN A 72 2.56 -3.96 1.38
CA ASN A 72 1.91 -4.73 2.44
C ASN A 72 1.13 -3.80 3.35
N ASN A 73 -0.15 -4.09 3.54
CA ASN A 73 -0.93 -3.50 4.62
C ASN A 73 -0.86 -4.42 5.85
N ASN A 74 0.01 -4.10 6.80
CA ASN A 74 0.22 -4.85 8.04
C ASN A 74 -0.90 -4.64 9.08
N GLN A 75 -2.15 -4.59 8.63
CA GLN A 75 -3.37 -4.38 9.43
C GLN A 75 -3.56 -2.99 10.06
N ASN A 76 -2.66 -2.03 9.83
CA ASN A 76 -2.77 -0.69 10.42
C ASN A 76 -4.04 0.08 10.01
N SER A 77 -4.54 -0.18 8.80
CA SER A 77 -5.79 0.42 8.28
C SER A 77 -6.85 -0.64 7.90
N ARG A 78 -6.59 -1.92 8.19
CA ARG A 78 -7.49 -3.02 7.84
C ARG A 78 -8.46 -3.30 8.98
N VAL A 79 -9.75 -3.12 8.73
CA VAL A 79 -10.81 -3.51 9.67
C VAL A 79 -11.01 -5.02 9.64
N THR A 80 -11.41 -5.58 10.77
CA THR A 80 -11.98 -6.92 10.91
C THR A 80 -13.47 -6.79 11.22
N GLY A 81 -14.19 -7.91 11.28
CA GLY A 81 -15.64 -7.94 11.47
C GLY A 81 -16.43 -7.88 10.17
N ASN A 82 -17.75 -7.92 10.28
CA ASN A 82 -18.66 -7.91 9.13
C ASN A 82 -19.67 -6.75 9.13
N GLY A 83 -19.63 -5.88 10.14
CA GLY A 83 -20.55 -4.77 10.29
C GLY A 83 -21.99 -5.15 10.65
N ILE A 84 -22.29 -6.43 10.92
CA ILE A 84 -23.64 -6.92 11.23
C ILE A 84 -23.67 -7.50 12.64
N THR A 85 -23.08 -8.68 12.80
CA THR A 85 -22.97 -9.37 14.10
C THR A 85 -21.74 -8.87 14.85
N THR A 86 -20.65 -8.59 14.13
CA THR A 86 -19.42 -8.03 14.67
C THR A 86 -19.16 -6.70 14.00
N ALA A 87 -18.97 -5.65 14.80
CA ALA A 87 -18.70 -4.33 14.29
C ALA A 87 -17.40 -4.29 13.46
N TYR A 88 -17.36 -3.45 12.43
CA TYR A 88 -16.10 -3.15 11.76
C TYR A 88 -15.15 -2.44 12.74
N GLY A 89 -13.95 -2.98 12.93
CA GLY A 89 -12.95 -2.35 13.79
C GLY A 89 -11.54 -2.73 13.41
N VAL A 90 -10.60 -1.81 13.57
CA VAL A 90 -9.20 -2.11 13.26
C VAL A 90 -8.57 -2.87 14.43
N ALA A 91 -7.95 -4.01 14.12
CA ALA A 91 -7.36 -4.91 15.13
C ALA A 91 -5.89 -4.58 15.47
N GLY A 92 -5.23 -3.76 14.65
CA GLY A 92 -3.80 -3.39 14.76
C GLY A 92 -3.51 -1.91 15.00
N ASN A 93 -4.53 -1.11 15.31
CA ASN A 93 -4.37 0.31 15.63
C ASN A 93 -4.16 0.51 17.16
N PRO A 94 -4.01 1.72 17.71
CA PRO A 94 -3.68 2.02 19.12
C PRO A 94 -4.86 1.70 20.03
N ALA A 95 -6.03 1.36 19.48
CA ALA A 95 -7.05 0.70 20.27
C ALA A 95 -6.48 -0.61 20.85
N THR A 96 -5.41 -1.21 20.32
CA THR A 96 -4.60 -2.24 21.02
C THR A 96 -4.17 -1.84 22.42
N THR A 97 -3.84 -0.56 22.66
CA THR A 97 -3.50 -0.09 24.02
C THR A 97 -4.69 -0.14 24.97
N LEU A 98 -5.92 -0.16 24.43
CA LEU A 98 -7.15 -0.34 25.19
C LEU A 98 -7.64 -1.79 25.13
N ARG A 99 -8.02 -2.25 23.93
CA ARG A 99 -8.63 -3.53 23.58
C ARG A 99 -7.72 -4.75 23.78
N GLY A 100 -6.47 -4.56 24.24
CA GLY A 100 -5.53 -5.64 24.47
C GLY A 100 -4.92 -6.21 23.19
N ALA A 101 -4.31 -7.38 23.29
CA ALA A 101 -3.48 -8.04 22.26
C ALA A 101 -4.02 -7.95 20.80
N ASN A 102 -3.10 -8.08 19.84
CA ASN A 102 -3.39 -8.09 18.41
C ASN A 102 -4.58 -9.01 18.07
N GLY A 103 -5.67 -8.45 17.53
CA GLY A 103 -6.84 -9.21 17.08
C GLY A 103 -8.17 -8.82 17.74
N ALA A 104 -8.16 -8.05 18.84
CA ALA A 104 -9.39 -7.66 19.55
C ALA A 104 -10.06 -6.40 18.96
N THR A 105 -11.39 -6.43 18.87
CA THR A 105 -12.24 -5.29 18.44
C THR A 105 -13.03 -4.71 19.61
N CYS A 106 -13.83 -3.67 19.36
CA CYS A 106 -14.78 -3.12 20.32
C CYS A 106 -15.85 -4.14 20.75
N ASN A 107 -16.61 -3.80 21.78
CA ASN A 107 -17.81 -4.53 22.15
C ASN A 107 -18.92 -4.30 21.12
N SER A 108 -19.35 -5.36 20.43
CA SER A 108 -20.35 -5.30 19.35
C SER A 108 -21.80 -5.40 19.82
N ASP A 109 -22.02 -5.55 21.13
CA ASP A 109 -23.34 -5.71 21.77
C ASP A 109 -23.82 -4.44 22.45
N ILE A 110 -22.90 -3.57 22.88
CA ILE A 110 -23.22 -2.32 23.58
C ILE A 110 -23.06 -1.14 22.62
N ALA A 111 -24.16 -0.44 22.34
CA ALA A 111 -24.11 0.81 21.61
C ALA A 111 -23.36 1.87 22.44
N GLN A 112 -22.49 2.64 21.80
CA GLN A 112 -21.61 3.60 22.49
C GLN A 112 -22.40 4.60 23.34
N ASP A 113 -23.52 5.11 22.83
CA ASP A 113 -24.36 6.10 23.53
C ASP A 113 -25.18 5.49 24.67
N GLU A 114 -25.28 4.16 24.73
CA GLU A 114 -25.97 3.44 25.80
C GLU A 114 -25.00 2.99 26.91
N CYS A 115 -23.74 3.47 26.93
CA CYS A 115 -22.74 2.99 27.89
C CYS A 115 -23.14 3.13 29.38
N LEU A 116 -24.09 4.01 29.70
CA LEU A 116 -24.58 4.24 31.07
C LEU A 116 -25.88 3.49 31.37
N THR A 117 -26.60 3.05 30.34
CA THR A 117 -27.97 2.51 30.44
C THR A 117 -28.07 1.06 30.00
N ALA A 118 -27.17 0.60 29.13
CA ALA A 118 -27.08 -0.78 28.68
C ALA A 118 -26.78 -1.71 29.86
N ALA A 119 -27.38 -2.90 29.82
CA ALA A 119 -27.03 -3.97 30.72
C ALA A 119 -25.54 -4.31 30.54
N GLN A 120 -24.79 -4.15 31.62
CA GLN A 120 -23.34 -4.36 31.60
C GLN A 120 -23.05 -5.85 31.74
N PRO A 121 -22.20 -6.43 30.87
CA PRO A 121 -21.78 -7.82 31.02
C PRO A 121 -21.23 -8.06 32.43
N ASP A 122 -20.41 -7.12 32.92
CA ASP A 122 -19.81 -7.16 34.25
C ASP A 122 -20.56 -6.26 35.24
N ALA A 123 -21.88 -6.32 35.31
CA ALA A 123 -22.67 -5.49 36.24
C ALA A 123 -22.22 -5.59 37.72
N HIS A 124 -21.56 -6.69 38.08
CA HIS A 124 -20.94 -6.90 39.39
C HIS A 124 -19.77 -5.96 39.70
N ALA A 125 -19.23 -5.27 38.69
CA ALA A 125 -18.15 -4.30 38.81
C ALA A 125 -18.65 -2.89 39.22
N ALA A 126 -19.93 -2.72 39.51
CA ALA A 126 -20.51 -1.43 39.88
C ALA A 126 -20.00 -0.86 41.23
N PRO A 127 -19.70 0.45 41.33
CA PRO A 127 -19.69 1.41 40.22
C PRO A 127 -18.57 1.05 39.24
N LEU A 128 -18.91 0.94 37.96
CA LEU A 128 -18.01 0.45 36.90
C LEU A 128 -16.76 1.34 36.76
N THR A 129 -16.80 2.52 37.37
CA THR A 129 -15.75 3.52 37.46
C THR A 129 -15.55 3.90 38.93
N ALA A 130 -14.31 4.17 39.32
CA ALA A 130 -13.95 4.66 40.66
C ALA A 130 -14.56 6.04 40.96
N GLN A 131 -14.93 6.79 39.92
CA GLN A 131 -15.67 8.05 40.00
C GLN A 131 -16.95 7.96 39.17
N PRO A 132 -18.09 8.57 39.60
CA PRO A 132 -19.32 8.52 38.82
C PRO A 132 -19.12 9.04 37.39
N ARG A 133 -19.36 8.18 36.41
CA ARG A 133 -19.29 8.55 34.99
C ARG A 133 -20.65 9.01 34.50
N THR A 134 -20.69 10.19 33.90
CA THR A 134 -21.94 10.83 33.44
C THR A 134 -22.04 10.96 31.92
N LYS A 135 -21.00 10.54 31.17
CA LYS A 135 -20.94 10.62 29.71
C LYS A 135 -20.31 9.37 29.10
N CYS A 136 -20.70 9.06 27.87
CA CYS A 136 -20.11 7.98 27.06
C CYS A 136 -18.92 8.41 26.19
N HIS A 137 -18.65 9.71 26.16
CA HIS A 137 -17.57 10.33 25.41
C HIS A 137 -16.83 11.32 26.31
N ASP A 138 -15.57 11.59 26.00
CA ASP A 138 -14.83 12.67 26.64
C ASP A 138 -15.31 14.06 26.18
N ASP A 139 -14.70 15.11 26.72
CA ASP A 139 -15.08 16.50 26.42
C ASP A 139 -14.89 16.90 24.95
N GLN A 140 -14.13 16.14 24.15
CA GLN A 140 -13.94 16.35 22.71
C GLN A 140 -14.77 15.38 21.86
N GLY A 141 -15.65 14.59 22.49
CA GLY A 141 -16.49 13.62 21.81
C GLY A 141 -15.72 12.37 21.36
N VAL A 142 -14.60 12.03 22.00
CA VAL A 142 -13.90 10.76 21.73
C VAL A 142 -14.49 9.64 22.60
N PRO A 143 -14.80 8.47 22.03
CA PRO A 143 -15.46 7.38 22.74
C PRO A 143 -14.66 6.88 23.94
N LEU A 144 -15.35 6.70 25.06
CA LEU A 144 -14.82 6.10 26.28
C LEU A 144 -15.21 4.61 26.36
N ALA A 145 -14.48 3.82 27.16
CA ALA A 145 -14.72 2.38 27.30
C ALA A 145 -16.16 2.07 27.76
N VAL A 146 -16.75 0.99 27.29
CA VAL A 146 -18.09 0.52 27.70
C VAL A 146 -18.04 -0.85 28.36
N SER A 147 -16.99 -1.63 28.09
CA SER A 147 -16.71 -2.88 28.79
C SER A 147 -15.21 -3.03 29.03
N TYR A 148 -14.84 -3.99 29.86
CA TYR A 148 -13.45 -4.38 30.05
C TYR A 148 -13.31 -5.90 30.01
N ASP A 149 -12.10 -6.38 29.73
CA ASP A 149 -11.69 -7.77 29.89
C ASP A 149 -10.42 -7.79 30.74
N TYR A 150 -10.06 -8.95 31.30
CA TYR A 150 -8.77 -9.14 31.96
C TYR A 150 -7.68 -9.55 30.97
N ASP A 151 -6.52 -8.88 31.03
CA ASP A 151 -5.40 -9.14 30.10
C ASP A 151 -4.74 -10.49 30.40
N THR A 152 -4.78 -11.40 29.43
CA THR A 152 -4.17 -12.74 29.54
C THR A 152 -2.64 -12.73 29.62
N ASN A 153 -1.99 -11.58 29.39
CA ASN A 153 -0.58 -11.40 29.70
C ASN A 153 -0.32 -11.40 31.21
N TYR A 154 -1.31 -11.03 32.02
CA TYR A 154 -1.21 -10.98 33.49
C TYR A 154 -2.06 -12.04 34.19
N TYR A 155 -3.19 -12.42 33.58
CA TYR A 155 -4.16 -13.31 34.19
C TYR A 155 -4.27 -14.65 33.45
N GLN A 156 -4.48 -15.72 34.21
CA GLN A 156 -5.03 -16.96 33.70
C GLN A 156 -6.55 -16.92 33.87
N CYS A 157 -7.26 -16.74 32.76
CA CYS A 157 -8.73 -16.73 32.73
C CYS A 157 -9.27 -18.13 32.41
N THR A 158 -10.03 -18.72 33.33
CA THR A 158 -10.61 -20.07 33.20
C THR A 158 -12.13 -19.96 33.08
N ALA A 159 -12.73 -20.72 32.16
CA ALA A 159 -14.19 -20.70 31.98
C ALA A 159 -14.92 -21.06 33.28
N LEU A 160 -15.88 -20.21 33.66
CA LEU A 160 -16.70 -20.41 34.85
C LEU A 160 -17.58 -21.64 34.65
N GLN A 161 -17.64 -22.50 35.67
CA GLN A 161 -18.49 -23.69 35.61
C GLN A 161 -19.95 -23.30 35.81
N PRO A 162 -20.88 -23.86 35.01
CA PRO A 162 -22.29 -23.53 35.14
C PRO A 162 -22.88 -24.12 36.43
N VAL A 163 -23.77 -23.38 37.08
CA VAL A 163 -24.45 -23.82 38.32
C VAL A 163 -25.46 -24.96 38.05
N SER A 164 -25.86 -25.17 36.79
CA SER A 164 -26.71 -26.28 36.35
C SER A 164 -26.40 -26.69 34.90
N ALA A 165 -26.67 -27.95 34.53
CA ALA A 165 -26.26 -28.53 33.24
C ALA A 165 -26.82 -27.85 31.98
N ASN A 166 -27.84 -26.96 32.10
CA ASN A 166 -28.55 -26.35 30.97
C ASN A 166 -28.54 -24.82 30.97
N THR A 167 -27.78 -24.17 31.86
CA THR A 167 -27.72 -22.70 31.92
C THR A 167 -26.27 -22.24 31.70
N PRO A 168 -26.01 -21.31 30.76
CA PRO A 168 -24.69 -20.72 30.61
C PRO A 168 -24.22 -20.08 31.93
N ALA A 169 -22.97 -20.32 32.31
CA ALA A 169 -22.38 -19.69 33.49
C ALA A 169 -22.31 -18.17 33.30
N LYS A 170 -22.64 -17.42 34.35
CA LYS A 170 -22.59 -15.96 34.36
C LYS A 170 -21.81 -15.45 35.56
N CYS A 171 -21.19 -14.27 35.43
CA CYS A 171 -20.50 -13.69 36.56
C CYS A 171 -21.46 -13.33 37.71
N SER A 172 -22.72 -13.08 37.41
CA SER A 172 -23.76 -12.89 38.42
C SER A 172 -23.99 -14.11 39.33
N ASP A 173 -23.65 -15.32 38.88
CA ASP A 173 -23.77 -16.55 39.69
C ASP A 173 -22.84 -16.50 40.93
N LEU A 174 -21.73 -15.78 40.82
CA LEU A 174 -20.77 -15.58 41.91
C LEU A 174 -21.27 -14.60 42.98
N ALA A 175 -22.39 -13.91 42.75
CA ALA A 175 -22.97 -13.03 43.76
C ALA A 175 -23.39 -13.81 45.02
N SER A 176 -23.78 -15.07 44.88
CA SER A 176 -24.09 -15.94 46.02
C SER A 176 -22.83 -16.37 46.77
N THR A 177 -22.81 -16.21 48.10
CA THR A 177 -21.73 -16.73 48.96
C THR A 177 -21.65 -18.26 48.99
N SER A 178 -22.69 -18.97 48.52
CA SER A 178 -22.67 -20.42 48.37
C SER A 178 -21.81 -20.89 47.20
N HIS A 179 -21.47 -20.02 46.25
CA HIS A 179 -20.63 -20.38 45.12
C HIS A 179 -19.16 -20.54 45.60
N PRO A 180 -18.45 -21.62 45.23
CA PRO A 180 -17.07 -21.86 45.69
C PRO A 180 -16.11 -20.73 45.31
N GLU A 181 -16.35 -20.06 44.19
CA GLU A 181 -15.53 -18.95 43.70
C GLU A 181 -16.10 -17.56 43.99
N HIS A 182 -17.11 -17.43 44.87
CA HIS A 182 -17.78 -16.15 45.13
C HIS A 182 -16.79 -15.02 45.47
N ARG A 183 -15.74 -15.29 46.26
CA ARG A 183 -14.73 -14.27 46.62
C ARG A 183 -14.10 -13.58 45.42
N TYR A 184 -14.06 -14.24 44.25
CA TYR A 184 -13.47 -13.74 43.01
C TYR A 184 -14.47 -13.04 42.08
N LEU A 185 -15.66 -12.67 42.56
CA LEU A 185 -16.67 -11.96 41.76
C LEU A 185 -16.07 -10.79 40.98
N TYR A 186 -15.28 -9.90 41.61
CA TYR A 186 -14.68 -8.75 40.93
C TYR A 186 -13.64 -9.11 39.85
N PHE A 187 -13.16 -10.34 39.84
CA PHE A 187 -12.22 -10.90 38.85
C PHE A 187 -12.91 -11.85 37.89
N CYS A 188 -14.24 -11.77 37.79
CA CYS A 188 -15.00 -12.42 36.75
C CYS A 188 -15.07 -11.51 35.52
N ASP A 189 -14.94 -12.11 34.34
CA ASP A 189 -14.89 -11.48 33.03
C ASP A 189 -16.03 -12.06 32.20
N GLU A 190 -17.14 -11.33 32.05
CA GLU A 190 -18.29 -11.74 31.25
C GLU A 190 -18.17 -11.19 29.83
N ARG A 191 -17.62 -12.01 28.94
CA ARG A 191 -17.36 -11.61 27.55
C ARG A 191 -18.62 -11.78 26.71
N GLY A 192 -18.99 -10.71 26.00
CA GLY A 192 -20.10 -10.67 25.04
C GLY A 192 -19.84 -11.48 23.76
N SER A 193 -20.51 -11.12 22.67
CA SER A 193 -20.48 -11.83 21.38
C SER A 193 -19.08 -11.98 20.77
N GLY A 194 -18.87 -13.09 20.06
CA GLY A 194 -17.60 -13.45 19.41
C GLY A 194 -17.12 -14.85 19.78
N ALA A 195 -15.94 -15.25 19.30
CA ALA A 195 -15.37 -16.58 19.53
C ALA A 195 -14.97 -16.86 21.00
N SER A 196 -14.93 -15.81 21.84
CA SER A 196 -14.53 -15.87 23.25
C SER A 196 -15.70 -15.56 24.20
N ALA A 197 -16.95 -15.65 23.74
CA ALA A 197 -18.13 -15.35 24.54
C ALA A 197 -18.27 -16.30 25.75
N GLY A 198 -18.68 -15.75 26.90
CA GLY A 198 -18.90 -16.51 28.14
C GLY A 198 -18.30 -15.85 29.38
N ALA A 199 -18.56 -16.44 30.56
CA ALA A 199 -18.01 -15.98 31.83
C ALA A 199 -16.71 -16.71 32.19
N PHE A 200 -15.70 -15.95 32.62
CA PHE A 200 -14.39 -16.47 33.00
C PHE A 200 -13.94 -15.94 34.36
N ILE A 201 -13.27 -16.77 35.15
CA ILE A 201 -12.57 -16.34 36.37
C ILE A 201 -11.10 -16.08 36.03
N CYS A 202 -10.64 -14.87 36.28
CA CYS A 202 -9.29 -14.42 35.94
C CYS A 202 -8.44 -14.20 37.19
N LYS A 203 -7.47 -15.09 37.44
CA LYS A 203 -6.53 -15.00 38.57
C LYS A 203 -5.11 -14.70 38.06
N PRO A 204 -4.21 -14.10 38.86
CA PRO A 204 -2.82 -13.88 38.43
C PRO A 204 -2.23 -15.15 37.86
N ASP A 205 -1.62 -15.07 36.68
CA ASP A 205 -1.13 -16.25 35.96
C ASP A 205 -0.01 -16.93 36.77
N PRO A 206 -0.22 -18.15 37.29
CA PRO A 206 0.75 -18.81 38.15
C PRO A 206 1.99 -19.29 37.37
N ARG A 207 1.93 -19.30 36.02
CA ARG A 207 3.04 -19.75 35.16
C ARG A 207 4.07 -18.66 34.89
N LYS A 208 3.77 -17.41 35.25
CA LYS A 208 4.64 -16.25 35.03
C LYS A 208 5.21 -15.75 36.34
N THR A 209 6.53 -15.59 36.37
CA THR A 209 7.29 -15.24 37.59
C THR A 209 6.83 -13.93 38.25
N THR A 210 6.39 -12.95 37.46
CA THR A 210 5.94 -11.65 37.96
C THR A 210 4.57 -11.72 38.63
N THR A 211 3.65 -12.53 38.10
CA THR A 211 2.27 -12.64 38.58
C THR A 211 2.10 -13.74 39.62
N SER A 212 2.89 -14.81 39.55
CA SER A 212 2.94 -15.86 40.58
C SER A 212 3.42 -15.36 41.94
N ALA A 213 4.14 -14.23 41.97
CA ALA A 213 4.61 -13.58 43.19
C ALA A 213 3.52 -12.76 43.91
N LEU A 214 2.34 -12.55 43.30
CA LEU A 214 1.22 -11.81 43.88
C LEU A 214 0.35 -12.73 44.74
N THR A 215 0.85 -13.11 45.91
CA THR A 215 0.22 -14.12 46.79
C THR A 215 -0.70 -13.55 47.86
N VAL A 216 -0.73 -12.23 48.05
CA VAL A 216 -1.57 -11.58 49.07
C VAL A 216 -2.86 -11.10 48.45
N GLU A 217 -3.99 -11.63 48.90
CA GLU A 217 -5.31 -11.14 48.49
C GLU A 217 -5.77 -9.99 49.39
N GLU A 218 -5.97 -8.82 48.80
CA GLU A 218 -6.57 -7.68 49.48
C GLU A 218 -8.09 -7.74 49.38
N MET A 219 -8.77 -7.75 50.53
CA MET A 219 -10.21 -7.93 50.62
C MET A 219 -10.98 -6.61 50.68
N ASP A 220 -12.16 -6.59 50.06
CA ASP A 220 -13.22 -5.61 50.20
C ASP A 220 -14.51 -6.34 50.61
N GLY A 221 -14.83 -6.29 51.91
CA GLY A 221 -15.84 -7.17 52.50
C GLY A 221 -15.48 -8.65 52.28
N THR A 222 -16.35 -9.39 51.60
CA THR A 222 -16.16 -10.82 51.27
C THR A 222 -15.54 -11.06 49.90
N ARG A 223 -15.15 -10.00 49.18
CA ARG A 223 -14.63 -10.07 47.80
C ARG A 223 -13.16 -9.67 47.74
N VAL A 224 -12.41 -10.27 46.83
CA VAL A 224 -11.03 -9.88 46.55
C VAL A 224 -11.05 -8.63 45.67
N ARG A 225 -10.38 -7.55 46.09
CA ARG A 225 -10.25 -6.32 45.29
C ARG A 225 -8.90 -6.17 44.58
N ALA A 226 -7.85 -6.83 45.09
CA ALA A 226 -6.52 -6.82 44.48
C ALA A 226 -5.68 -8.04 44.90
N PHE A 227 -4.71 -8.40 44.07
CA PHE A 227 -3.62 -9.33 44.38
C PHE A 227 -2.32 -8.54 44.54
N LYS A 228 -1.62 -8.70 45.66
CA LYS A 228 -0.43 -7.92 46.03
C LYS A 228 0.78 -8.79 46.25
N HIS A 229 1.95 -8.21 46.00
CA HIS A 229 3.22 -8.78 46.39
C HIS A 229 3.35 -8.77 47.92
N PRO A 230 3.80 -9.86 48.57
CA PRO A 230 3.91 -9.94 50.03
C PRO A 230 4.96 -8.98 50.62
N ASN A 231 5.89 -8.49 49.80
CA ASN A 231 6.93 -7.55 50.19
C ASN A 231 7.11 -6.46 49.12
N PRO A 232 6.27 -5.41 49.06
CA PRO A 232 6.38 -4.39 48.02
C PRO A 232 7.64 -3.52 48.15
N ASP A 233 8.20 -3.40 49.35
CA ASP A 233 9.40 -2.60 49.64
C ASP A 233 10.68 -3.18 48.99
N SER A 234 10.64 -4.45 48.58
CA SER A 234 11.71 -5.08 47.80
C SER A 234 11.77 -4.59 46.35
N LYS A 235 10.92 -3.63 45.95
CA LYS A 235 10.81 -3.06 44.60
C LYS A 235 10.65 -4.13 43.50
N PRO A 236 9.67 -5.04 43.62
CA PRO A 236 9.41 -6.03 42.58
C PRO A 236 8.96 -5.36 41.28
N ALA A 237 9.14 -6.05 40.15
CA ALA A 237 8.70 -5.55 38.84
C ALA A 237 7.18 -5.35 38.73
N LEU A 238 6.41 -6.04 39.57
CA LEU A 238 4.97 -5.92 39.70
C LEU A 238 4.60 -5.99 41.19
N THR A 239 3.99 -4.94 41.71
CA THR A 239 3.64 -4.82 43.14
C THR A 239 2.21 -5.25 43.42
N GLU A 240 1.29 -5.03 42.47
CA GLU A 240 -0.12 -5.37 42.61
C GLU A 240 -0.83 -5.52 41.26
N LEU A 241 -1.95 -6.22 41.29
CA LEU A 241 -2.96 -6.30 40.23
C LEU A 241 -4.33 -6.07 40.87
N LYS A 242 -5.02 -5.01 40.46
CA LYS A 242 -6.35 -4.62 40.98
C LYS A 242 -7.45 -5.15 40.07
N ARG A 243 -8.67 -5.22 40.61
CA ARG A 243 -9.87 -5.44 39.78
C ARG A 243 -9.94 -4.40 38.66
N CYS A 244 -10.40 -4.79 37.49
CA CYS A 244 -10.58 -3.86 36.37
C CYS A 244 -11.81 -2.96 36.56
N THR A 245 -11.71 -1.74 36.04
CA THR A 245 -12.80 -0.76 35.96
C THR A 245 -12.80 -0.16 34.56
N LEU A 246 -13.83 0.62 34.22
CA LEU A 246 -13.92 1.38 32.96
C LEU A 246 -13.16 2.71 33.00
N ASP A 247 -12.37 2.97 34.06
CA ASP A 247 -11.57 4.18 34.17
C ASP A 247 -10.34 4.10 33.27
N LEU A 248 -10.13 5.17 32.50
CA LEU A 248 -8.90 5.36 31.73
C LEU A 248 -7.89 6.14 32.59
N GLU A 249 -6.66 5.65 32.65
CA GLU A 249 -5.56 6.37 33.30
C GLU A 249 -5.04 7.48 32.38
N LEU A 250 -4.74 8.67 32.91
CA LEU A 250 -4.08 9.71 32.12
C LEU A 250 -2.59 9.42 32.01
N ARG A 251 -2.08 9.23 30.80
CA ARG A 251 -0.64 9.13 30.55
C ARG A 251 -0.01 10.52 30.69
N ASN A 252 0.96 10.63 31.60
CA ASN A 252 1.66 11.88 31.91
C ASN A 252 0.74 13.02 32.38
N GLY A 253 -0.45 12.72 32.90
CA GLY A 253 -1.42 13.73 33.32
C GLY A 253 -2.04 14.56 32.18
N LEU A 254 -1.82 14.16 30.92
CA LEU A 254 -2.29 14.88 29.74
C LEU A 254 -3.69 14.40 29.33
N ARG A 255 -4.66 15.32 29.30
CA ARG A 255 -6.00 15.06 28.75
C ARG A 255 -5.90 14.69 27.26
N GLY A 256 -6.71 13.74 26.80
CA GLY A 256 -6.62 13.19 25.45
C GLY A 256 -5.57 12.07 25.29
N ASN A 257 -4.71 11.86 26.29
CA ASN A 257 -3.73 10.79 26.30
C ASN A 257 -4.06 9.75 27.38
N TYR A 258 -4.79 8.72 26.98
CA TYR A 258 -5.35 7.73 27.89
C TYR A 258 -4.59 6.40 27.82
N GLY A 259 -4.38 5.77 28.97
CA GLY A 259 -3.89 4.41 29.13
C GLY A 259 -4.93 3.52 29.81
N VAL A 260 -4.65 2.23 29.83
CA VAL A 260 -5.42 1.26 30.60
C VAL A 260 -4.74 1.01 31.94
N GLN A 261 -5.57 0.73 32.95
CA GLN A 261 -5.09 0.13 34.18
C GLN A 261 -4.29 -1.13 33.85
N ARG A 262 -3.16 -1.32 34.54
CA ARG A 262 -2.32 -2.50 34.36
C ARG A 262 -3.12 -3.79 34.59
N GLY A 263 -3.03 -4.71 33.63
CA GLY A 263 -3.74 -5.99 33.66
C GLY A 263 -5.17 -5.94 33.12
N CYS A 264 -5.62 -4.77 32.65
CA CYS A 264 -6.96 -4.58 32.11
C CYS A 264 -6.91 -4.30 30.62
N VAL A 265 -7.95 -4.77 29.95
CA VAL A 265 -8.29 -4.47 28.57
C VAL A 265 -9.59 -3.69 28.59
N LEU A 266 -9.66 -2.55 27.90
CA LEU A 266 -10.84 -1.71 27.80
C LEU A 266 -11.35 -1.67 26.37
N ARG A 267 -12.66 -1.82 26.18
CA ARG A 267 -13.30 -1.81 24.86
C ARG A 267 -14.37 -0.73 24.85
N GLU A 268 -14.36 0.11 23.84
CA GLU A 268 -15.50 0.97 23.54
C GLU A 268 -16.64 0.16 22.89
N GLY A 269 -17.79 0.80 22.69
CA GLY A 269 -18.96 0.19 22.06
C GLY A 269 -18.96 0.37 20.54
N PHE A 270 -20.07 -0.03 19.91
CA PHE A 270 -20.29 0.22 18.50
C PHE A 270 -21.18 1.46 18.29
N VAL A 271 -21.08 2.04 17.10
CA VAL A 271 -22.07 2.98 16.57
C VAL A 271 -22.56 2.46 15.23
N ASN A 272 -23.78 2.83 14.87
CA ASN A 272 -24.35 2.53 13.57
C ASN A 272 -23.93 3.60 12.56
N LYS A 273 -23.40 3.18 11.42
CA LYS A 273 -22.95 4.07 10.33
C LYS A 273 -23.56 3.60 8.99
N PRO A 274 -23.71 4.50 8.01
CA PRO A 274 -24.03 4.09 6.64
C PRO A 274 -23.04 3.04 6.12
N ALA A 275 -23.48 2.23 5.16
CA ALA A 275 -22.63 1.26 4.50
C ALA A 275 -21.28 1.88 4.03
N PRO A 276 -20.15 1.17 4.18
CA PRO A 276 -18.85 1.67 3.78
C PRO A 276 -18.74 1.80 2.25
N TYR A 277 -17.72 2.52 1.77
CA TYR A 277 -17.52 2.68 0.32
C TYR A 277 -17.31 1.37 -0.46
N TRP A 278 -16.95 0.29 0.22
CA TRP A 278 -16.77 -1.05 -0.36
C TRP A 278 -18.02 -1.93 -0.22
N GLY A 279 -19.13 -1.39 0.30
CA GLY A 279 -20.38 -2.12 0.44
C GLY A 279 -20.94 -2.56 -0.92
N THR A 280 -21.61 -3.71 -0.91
CA THR A 280 -22.32 -4.27 -2.06
C THR A 280 -23.83 -4.17 -1.84
N ASP A 281 -24.63 -4.69 -2.77
CA ASP A 281 -26.07 -4.89 -2.59
C ASP A 281 -26.43 -5.83 -1.43
N LYS A 282 -25.49 -6.69 -1.01
CA LYS A 282 -25.62 -7.58 0.16
C LYS A 282 -25.19 -6.93 1.48
N THR A 283 -24.58 -5.75 1.44
CA THR A 283 -24.23 -5.00 2.64
C THR A 283 -25.46 -4.21 3.12
N PRO A 284 -25.88 -4.34 4.40
CA PRO A 284 -26.98 -3.54 4.92
C PRO A 284 -26.73 -2.04 4.80
N GLU A 285 -27.79 -1.24 4.62
CA GLU A 285 -27.69 0.23 4.52
C GLU A 285 -26.99 0.85 5.73
N THR A 286 -27.12 0.22 6.90
CA THR A 286 -26.47 0.61 8.14
C THR A 286 -25.68 -0.55 8.72
N VAL A 287 -24.43 -0.30 9.07
CA VAL A 287 -23.50 -1.27 9.64
C VAL A 287 -23.01 -0.82 11.02
N LYS A 288 -22.68 -1.79 11.87
CA LYS A 288 -21.97 -1.55 13.14
C LYS A 288 -20.50 -1.24 12.88
N VAL A 289 -20.00 -0.17 13.45
CA VAL A 289 -18.58 0.22 13.42
C VAL A 289 -18.14 0.52 14.85
N CYS A 290 -16.95 0.05 15.23
CA CYS A 290 -16.37 0.38 16.52
C CYS A 290 -16.27 1.89 16.69
N ALA A 291 -16.71 2.42 17.83
CA ALA A 291 -16.92 3.86 17.97
C ALA A 291 -15.64 4.68 17.73
N ILE A 292 -14.47 4.17 18.15
CA ILE A 292 -13.17 4.83 17.86
C ILE A 292 -12.85 4.80 16.36
N ASP A 293 -13.16 3.69 15.68
CA ASP A 293 -12.91 3.56 14.25
C ASP A 293 -13.95 4.31 13.40
N ALA A 294 -15.12 4.63 13.97
CA ALA A 294 -16.20 5.37 13.33
C ALA A 294 -15.99 6.90 13.30
N GLN A 295 -14.85 7.40 13.81
CA GLN A 295 -14.56 8.83 13.83
C GLN A 295 -14.27 9.38 12.44
N GLU A 296 -14.81 10.57 12.17
CA GLU A 296 -14.80 11.20 10.83
C GLU A 296 -13.96 12.48 10.76
N ARG A 297 -13.29 12.85 11.85
CA ARG A 297 -12.53 14.10 11.96
C ARG A 297 -11.41 14.17 10.92
N THR A 298 -11.16 15.38 10.43
CA THR A 298 -10.02 15.68 9.55
C THR A 298 -8.76 16.02 10.34
N HIS A 299 -8.90 16.41 11.62
CA HIS A 299 -7.80 16.79 12.51
C HIS A 299 -8.03 16.25 13.92
N ASN A 300 -6.96 15.94 14.63
CA ASN A 300 -7.01 15.61 16.06
C ASN A 300 -7.45 16.87 16.85
N PRO A 301 -8.45 16.75 17.75
CA PRO A 301 -9.07 17.91 18.41
C PRO A 301 -8.21 18.53 19.51
N TRP A 302 -7.12 17.89 19.94
CA TRP A 302 -6.22 18.40 20.99
C TRP A 302 -4.98 19.10 20.44
N ASN A 303 -4.39 18.57 19.37
CA ASN A 303 -3.13 19.08 18.82
C ASN A 303 -3.27 19.64 17.40
N MET A 304 -4.47 19.59 16.81
CA MET A 304 -4.80 20.09 15.47
C MET A 304 -4.01 19.46 14.32
N GLN A 305 -3.34 18.33 14.54
CA GLN A 305 -2.63 17.63 13.49
C GLN A 305 -3.60 16.87 12.56
N SER A 306 -3.29 16.80 11.27
CA SER A 306 -4.15 16.18 10.25
C SER A 306 -4.29 14.68 10.43
N CYS A 307 -5.52 14.17 10.46
CA CYS A 307 -5.86 12.75 10.51
C CYS A 307 -5.56 11.99 9.21
N GLU A 308 -5.05 12.67 8.18
CA GLU A 308 -4.72 12.12 6.86
C GLU A 308 -3.22 11.73 6.73
N THR A 309 -2.54 11.50 7.84
CA THR A 309 -1.14 11.03 7.84
C THR A 309 -1.03 9.65 8.47
N ALA A 310 0.05 8.92 8.13
CA ALA A 310 0.31 7.58 8.67
C ALA A 310 0.33 7.53 10.20
N ARG A 311 0.70 8.64 10.84
CA ARG A 311 0.77 8.82 12.31
C ARG A 311 -0.60 8.70 12.99
N PHE A 312 -1.69 8.99 12.28
CA PHE A 312 -3.04 9.00 12.85
C PHE A 312 -3.87 7.77 12.53
N SER A 313 -3.30 6.80 11.80
CA SER A 313 -3.76 5.41 11.91
C SER A 313 -3.79 4.99 13.38
N SER A 314 -2.89 5.58 14.17
CA SER A 314 -2.82 5.41 15.60
C SER A 314 -3.34 6.52 16.50
N ASP A 315 -4.44 7.17 16.11
CA ASP A 315 -5.12 8.14 16.95
C ASP A 315 -6.61 7.81 17.14
N ARG A 316 -7.04 7.75 18.40
CA ARG A 316 -8.43 7.42 18.76
C ARG A 316 -9.45 8.46 18.31
N SER A 317 -9.02 9.69 18.03
CA SER A 317 -9.90 10.76 17.56
C SER A 317 -10.11 10.78 16.05
N CYS A 318 -9.25 10.06 15.31
CA CYS A 318 -9.19 10.15 13.87
C CYS A 318 -10.04 9.09 13.16
N GLY A 319 -10.03 7.82 13.58
CA GLY A 319 -10.86 6.75 12.99
C GLY A 319 -10.67 6.52 11.48
N CYS A 320 -11.66 5.89 10.84
CA CYS A 320 -11.67 5.51 9.42
C CYS A 320 -12.18 6.61 8.47
N GLY A 321 -12.64 7.75 8.99
CA GLY A 321 -13.14 8.85 8.15
C GLY A 321 -14.56 8.62 7.61
N VAL A 322 -15.10 9.67 6.98
CA VAL A 322 -16.43 9.64 6.33
C VAL A 322 -16.52 8.46 5.36
N GLY A 323 -17.59 7.67 5.44
CA GLY A 323 -17.79 6.47 4.60
C GLY A 323 -16.71 5.40 4.76
N MET A 324 -15.94 5.43 5.86
CA MET A 324 -14.79 4.58 6.15
C MET A 324 -13.62 4.72 5.15
N ARG A 325 -13.50 5.85 4.44
CA ARG A 325 -12.56 6.06 3.33
C ARG A 325 -11.07 5.85 3.65
N ARG A 326 -10.63 5.97 4.91
CA ARG A 326 -9.24 5.74 5.34
C ARG A 326 -8.93 4.27 5.64
N CYS A 327 -9.95 3.43 5.74
CA CYS A 327 -9.81 2.02 6.08
C CYS A 327 -10.03 1.10 4.86
N GLU A 328 -9.63 -0.15 5.04
CA GLU A 328 -9.77 -1.25 4.09
C GLU A 328 -10.32 -2.48 4.80
N THR A 329 -10.87 -3.42 4.05
CA THR A 329 -11.39 -4.68 4.61
C THR A 329 -10.79 -5.89 3.89
N PRO A 330 -10.57 -7.04 4.57
CA PRO A 330 -10.37 -8.31 3.89
C PRO A 330 -11.65 -8.73 3.14
N ALA A 331 -11.56 -9.81 2.36
CA ALA A 331 -12.74 -10.36 1.69
C ALA A 331 -13.77 -10.86 2.71
N ILE A 332 -15.06 -10.57 2.48
CA ILE A 332 -16.19 -11.01 3.29
C ILE A 332 -17.17 -11.74 2.36
N ALA A 333 -17.00 -13.06 2.26
CA ALA A 333 -17.75 -13.89 1.32
C ALA A 333 -19.28 -13.78 1.48
N ALA A 334 -19.78 -13.63 2.71
CA ALA A 334 -21.22 -13.53 2.96
C ALA A 334 -21.85 -12.24 2.40
N GLN A 335 -21.04 -11.22 2.08
CA GLN A 335 -21.49 -9.94 1.54
C GLN A 335 -20.93 -9.70 0.12
N ASP A 336 -20.33 -10.71 -0.52
CA ASP A 336 -19.63 -10.56 -1.81
C ASP A 336 -18.58 -9.42 -1.83
N ILE A 337 -18.01 -9.08 -0.66
CA ILE A 337 -16.96 -8.07 -0.58
C ILE A 337 -15.62 -8.72 -0.89
N GLU A 338 -14.93 -8.18 -1.88
CA GLU A 338 -13.56 -8.57 -2.22
C GLU A 338 -12.53 -7.88 -1.32
N ASN A 339 -11.29 -8.41 -1.32
CA ASN A 339 -10.20 -7.81 -0.56
C ASN A 339 -9.80 -6.45 -1.17
N VAL A 340 -10.10 -5.37 -0.45
CA VAL A 340 -9.86 -3.98 -0.91
C VAL A 340 -8.40 -3.73 -1.27
N HIS A 341 -7.45 -4.23 -0.46
CA HIS A 341 -6.02 -4.06 -0.71
C HIS A 341 -5.59 -4.74 -2.02
N SER A 342 -6.04 -5.97 -2.21
CA SER A 342 -5.77 -6.74 -3.43
C SER A 342 -6.36 -6.07 -4.67
N LEU A 343 -7.58 -5.54 -4.58
CA LEU A 343 -8.22 -4.78 -5.66
C LEU A 343 -7.41 -3.54 -6.04
N ARG A 344 -6.94 -2.76 -5.06
CA ARG A 344 -6.10 -1.56 -5.32
C ARG A 344 -4.79 -1.93 -6.00
N VAL A 345 -4.10 -2.94 -5.47
CA VAL A 345 -2.84 -3.43 -6.04
C VAL A 345 -3.04 -3.93 -7.48
N ALA A 346 -4.12 -4.68 -7.73
CA ALA A 346 -4.46 -5.16 -9.06
C ALA A 346 -4.73 -4.00 -10.03
N ALA A 347 -5.51 -3.00 -9.61
CA ALA A 347 -5.82 -1.85 -10.44
C ALA A 347 -4.58 -1.00 -10.74
N PHE A 348 -3.68 -0.77 -9.77
CA PHE A 348 -2.41 -0.10 -10.03
C PHE A 348 -1.53 -0.88 -11.03
N ASN A 349 -1.53 -2.21 -10.98
CA ASN A 349 -0.77 -3.04 -11.93
C ASN A 349 -1.34 -3.00 -13.37
N ASP A 350 -2.64 -2.76 -13.51
CA ASP A 350 -3.34 -2.77 -14.80
C ASP A 350 -3.32 -1.40 -15.49
N GLU A 351 -3.33 -0.29 -14.73
CA GLU A 351 -3.23 1.09 -15.24
C GLU A 351 -2.14 1.28 -16.33
N PRO A 352 -0.85 0.94 -16.12
CA PRO A 352 0.17 1.13 -17.14
C PRO A 352 -0.06 0.27 -18.39
N LEU A 353 -0.74 -0.87 -18.24
CA LEU A 353 -1.09 -1.74 -19.37
C LEU A 353 -2.20 -1.11 -20.21
N ARG A 354 -3.18 -0.46 -19.57
CA ARG A 354 -4.21 0.31 -20.27
C ARG A 354 -3.61 1.49 -21.02
N ILE A 355 -2.63 2.20 -20.42
CA ILE A 355 -1.88 3.25 -21.12
C ILE A 355 -1.19 2.70 -22.36
N ALA A 356 -0.41 1.62 -22.23
CA ALA A 356 0.33 1.05 -23.34
C ALA A 356 -0.58 0.52 -24.46
N GLU A 357 -1.62 -0.21 -24.08
CA GLU A 357 -2.65 -0.72 -24.99
C GLU A 357 -3.32 0.43 -25.76
N SER A 358 -3.66 1.52 -25.07
CA SER A 358 -4.33 2.68 -25.66
C SER A 358 -3.55 3.34 -26.79
N VAL A 359 -2.21 3.34 -26.68
CA VAL A 359 -1.29 3.89 -27.69
C VAL A 359 -1.21 2.95 -28.90
N VAL A 360 -1.07 1.65 -28.66
CA VAL A 360 -0.97 0.66 -29.75
C VAL A 360 -2.29 0.49 -30.51
N GLN A 361 -3.42 0.50 -29.80
CA GLN A 361 -4.75 0.37 -30.41
C GLN A 361 -5.05 1.52 -31.37
N ARG A 362 -4.76 2.77 -30.95
CA ARG A 362 -4.89 3.98 -31.76
C ARG A 362 -3.77 4.14 -32.79
N ASP A 363 -2.87 3.16 -32.86
CA ASP A 363 -1.69 3.17 -33.72
C ASP A 363 -0.91 4.48 -33.58
N GLU A 364 -0.76 5.01 -32.37
CA GLU A 364 0.01 6.23 -32.07
C GLU A 364 1.53 5.98 -32.13
N PRO A 365 2.40 7.01 -32.17
CA PRO A 365 3.84 6.82 -31.99
C PRO A 365 4.10 6.04 -30.70
N TYR A 366 4.79 4.91 -30.80
CA TYR A 366 4.88 3.92 -29.72
C TYR A 366 5.47 4.51 -28.44
N PHE A 367 6.44 5.41 -28.54
CA PHE A 367 7.05 6.03 -27.37
C PHE A 367 6.12 7.00 -26.61
N ASN A 368 4.90 7.26 -27.11
CA ASN A 368 3.84 7.88 -26.34
C ASN A 368 3.46 7.07 -25.10
N ILE A 369 3.73 5.75 -25.05
CA ILE A 369 3.56 4.97 -23.80
C ILE A 369 4.39 5.56 -22.65
N LEU A 370 5.48 6.27 -22.97
CA LEU A 370 6.39 6.85 -21.99
C LEU A 370 6.10 8.32 -21.70
N THR A 371 5.40 9.04 -22.58
CA THR A 371 5.25 10.51 -22.49
C THR A 371 3.82 10.99 -22.31
N THR A 372 2.81 10.18 -22.65
CA THR A 372 1.41 10.61 -22.59
C THR A 372 0.95 10.93 -21.17
N ARG A 373 0.06 11.92 -21.05
CA ARG A 373 -0.67 12.21 -19.80
C ARG A 373 -1.97 11.42 -19.69
N ARG A 374 -2.40 10.75 -20.75
CA ARG A 374 -3.55 9.85 -20.74
C ARG A 374 -3.32 8.74 -19.72
N SER A 375 -4.30 8.51 -18.86
CA SER A 375 -4.36 7.35 -17.99
C SER A 375 -5.79 6.83 -17.89
N PHE A 376 -5.98 5.76 -17.13
CA PHE A 376 -7.23 5.05 -16.98
C PHE A 376 -7.50 4.74 -15.51
N VAL A 377 -8.76 4.83 -15.10
CA VAL A 377 -9.22 4.40 -13.78
C VAL A 377 -10.39 3.44 -13.91
N ASN A 378 -10.47 2.49 -13.00
CA ASN A 378 -11.66 1.68 -12.76
C ASN A 378 -12.40 2.15 -11.49
N GLY A 379 -13.45 1.44 -11.07
CA GLY A 379 -14.16 1.71 -9.81
C GLY A 379 -13.25 1.86 -8.60
N THR A 380 -12.27 0.95 -8.47
CA THR A 380 -11.32 0.94 -7.36
C THR A 380 -10.42 2.20 -7.35
N LEU A 381 -9.79 2.54 -8.47
CA LEU A 381 -8.91 3.73 -8.55
C LEU A 381 -9.70 5.04 -8.53
N SER A 382 -10.90 5.06 -9.09
CA SER A 382 -11.82 6.20 -9.02
C SER A 382 -12.12 6.56 -7.56
N ALA A 383 -12.59 5.58 -6.77
CA ALA A 383 -12.86 5.78 -5.35
C ALA A 383 -11.58 6.18 -4.58
N TYR A 384 -10.45 5.55 -4.90
CA TYR A 384 -9.16 5.83 -4.26
C TYR A 384 -8.71 7.28 -4.45
N PHE A 385 -8.59 7.74 -5.69
CA PHE A 385 -8.10 9.09 -6.00
C PHE A 385 -9.10 10.20 -5.65
N ARG A 386 -10.41 9.92 -5.71
CA ARG A 386 -11.44 10.89 -5.34
C ARG A 386 -11.63 11.01 -3.82
N GLY A 387 -11.41 9.93 -3.07
CA GLY A 387 -11.67 9.85 -1.63
C GLY A 387 -10.45 10.09 -0.72
N ALA A 388 -9.27 10.40 -1.29
CA ALA A 388 -7.99 10.44 -0.59
C ALA A 388 -7.78 9.18 0.28
N GLN A 389 -8.04 8.02 -0.32
CA GLN A 389 -8.02 6.75 0.41
C GLN A 389 -6.60 6.20 0.57
N GLY A 390 -6.44 5.19 1.44
CA GLY A 390 -5.19 4.45 1.59
C GLY A 390 -4.07 5.18 2.32
N VAL A 391 -4.41 6.22 3.09
CA VAL A 391 -3.50 6.94 3.98
C VAL A 391 -2.66 5.96 4.82
N GLY A 392 -1.34 6.16 4.83
CA GLY A 392 -0.41 5.35 5.61
C GLY A 392 -0.08 3.97 5.04
N VAL A 393 -0.73 3.54 3.95
CA VAL A 393 -0.41 2.30 3.21
C VAL A 393 0.12 2.64 1.83
N PHE A 394 -0.64 3.46 1.11
CA PHE A 394 -0.35 3.92 -0.24
C PHE A 394 0.02 5.40 -0.17
N ASN A 395 1.31 5.71 -0.19
CA ASN A 395 1.79 7.08 -0.40
C ASN A 395 1.79 7.43 -1.90
N VAL A 396 0.62 7.83 -2.41
CA VAL A 396 0.38 8.17 -3.82
C VAL A 396 -0.29 9.54 -3.91
N THR A 397 0.25 10.43 -4.74
CA THR A 397 -0.45 11.69 -5.06
C THR A 397 -1.51 11.41 -6.13
N ALA A 398 -2.73 11.93 -5.94
CA ALA A 398 -3.76 11.86 -6.97
C ALA A 398 -3.22 12.48 -8.28
N PRO A 399 -3.28 11.78 -9.43
CA PRO A 399 -2.61 12.23 -10.65
C PRO A 399 -3.24 13.46 -11.33
N THR A 400 -4.38 13.91 -10.81
CA THR A 400 -5.07 15.14 -11.19
C THR A 400 -6.03 15.52 -10.06
N ALA A 401 -6.69 16.68 -10.19
CA ALA A 401 -7.69 17.12 -9.23
C ALA A 401 -8.81 16.06 -9.05
N PRO A 402 -9.28 15.78 -7.81
CA PRO A 402 -10.30 14.75 -7.56
C PRO A 402 -11.56 14.87 -8.43
N GLY A 403 -12.00 16.10 -8.73
CA GLY A 403 -13.16 16.35 -9.60
C GLY A 403 -12.96 15.92 -11.06
N ALA A 404 -11.71 15.89 -11.56
CA ALA A 404 -11.37 15.50 -12.92
C ALA A 404 -11.19 13.98 -13.10
N VAL A 405 -11.05 13.24 -12.00
CA VAL A 405 -11.05 11.76 -12.04
C VAL A 405 -12.48 11.26 -12.31
N PRO A 406 -12.72 10.45 -13.36
CA PRO A 406 -14.05 9.91 -13.65
C PRO A 406 -14.67 9.23 -12.43
N ALA A 407 -15.93 9.56 -12.12
CA ALA A 407 -16.68 8.88 -11.06
C ALA A 407 -17.21 7.53 -11.57
N ILE A 408 -16.77 6.45 -10.96
CA ILE A 408 -17.15 5.07 -11.28
C ILE A 408 -17.52 4.39 -9.96
N ALA A 409 -18.57 3.57 -9.94
CA ALA A 409 -18.94 2.86 -8.71
C ALA A 409 -17.80 1.93 -8.27
N TYR A 410 -17.56 1.82 -6.96
CA TYR A 410 -16.42 1.06 -6.44
C TYR A 410 -16.43 -0.40 -6.91
N THR A 411 -17.61 -1.00 -6.97
CA THR A 411 -17.87 -2.37 -7.41
C THR A 411 -17.61 -2.61 -8.90
N ASP A 412 -17.53 -1.56 -9.72
CA ASP A 412 -17.28 -1.68 -11.17
C ASP A 412 -15.77 -1.80 -11.45
N ALA A 413 -15.12 -2.83 -10.91
CA ALA A 413 -13.68 -3.04 -11.00
C ALA A 413 -13.19 -3.31 -12.44
N ASP A 414 -14.06 -3.79 -13.32
CA ASP A 414 -13.72 -4.08 -14.73
C ASP A 414 -14.02 -2.93 -15.69
N THR A 415 -14.73 -1.89 -15.24
CA THR A 415 -15.09 -0.74 -16.09
C THR A 415 -13.99 0.31 -16.04
N TRP A 416 -13.20 0.42 -17.11
CA TRP A 416 -12.13 1.40 -17.22
C TRP A 416 -12.57 2.65 -17.98
N ARG A 417 -12.26 3.84 -17.45
CA ARG A 417 -12.47 5.12 -18.13
C ARG A 417 -11.17 5.90 -18.25
N GLU A 418 -11.02 6.53 -19.40
CA GLU A 418 -9.89 7.40 -19.72
C GLU A 418 -10.01 8.74 -18.98
N TYR A 419 -8.87 9.29 -18.57
CA TYR A 419 -8.75 10.66 -18.06
C TYR A 419 -7.34 11.22 -18.35
N THR A 420 -7.18 12.52 -18.12
CA THR A 420 -5.90 13.22 -18.32
C THR A 420 -5.27 13.54 -16.98
N ARG A 421 -3.99 13.16 -16.82
CA ARG A 421 -3.16 13.51 -15.66
C ARG A 421 -2.54 14.91 -15.81
N ASP A 422 -2.11 15.49 -14.70
CA ASP A 422 -1.49 16.82 -14.68
C ASP A 422 -0.11 16.84 -15.37
N GLU A 423 0.44 18.04 -15.61
CA GLU A 423 1.65 18.25 -16.42
C GLU A 423 2.91 17.52 -15.92
N GLY A 424 3.01 17.25 -14.61
CA GLY A 424 4.14 16.52 -14.02
C GLY A 424 4.20 15.01 -14.35
N HIS A 425 3.17 14.47 -15.01
CA HIS A 425 3.06 13.05 -15.33
C HIS A 425 3.56 12.72 -16.75
N SER A 426 4.21 11.56 -16.88
CA SER A 426 4.84 11.06 -18.10
C SER A 426 4.62 9.56 -18.24
N GLY A 427 3.67 9.18 -19.10
CA GLY A 427 3.33 7.81 -19.49
C GLY A 427 3.33 6.79 -18.36
N VAL A 428 3.80 5.58 -18.65
CA VAL A 428 3.96 4.50 -17.66
C VAL A 428 5.01 4.83 -16.59
N LEU A 429 5.98 5.70 -16.88
CA LEU A 429 7.16 6.01 -16.03
C LEU A 429 6.80 6.73 -14.72
N THR A 430 5.57 7.22 -14.61
CA THR A 430 5.03 7.97 -13.48
C THR A 430 3.74 7.36 -12.93
N THR A 431 3.42 6.13 -13.33
CA THR A 431 2.33 5.36 -12.70
C THR A 431 2.78 4.82 -11.34
N PRO A 432 1.86 4.62 -10.39
CA PRO A 432 2.19 3.98 -9.11
C PRO A 432 2.87 2.62 -9.28
N SER A 433 2.47 1.82 -10.28
CA SER A 433 3.13 0.55 -10.59
C SER A 433 4.61 0.71 -10.89
N TYR A 434 5.02 1.70 -11.68
CA TYR A 434 6.44 1.91 -12.00
C TYR A 434 7.20 2.46 -10.79
N LEU A 435 6.63 3.47 -10.13
CA LEU A 435 7.29 4.18 -9.03
C LEU A 435 7.51 3.33 -7.79
N TYR A 436 6.57 2.42 -7.46
CA TYR A 436 6.74 1.47 -6.36
C TYR A 436 7.61 0.28 -6.72
N ARG A 437 7.49 -0.25 -7.95
CA ARG A 437 8.29 -1.41 -8.39
C ARG A 437 9.77 -1.06 -8.44
N PHE A 438 10.08 0.18 -8.82
CA PHE A 438 11.43 0.74 -8.88
C PHE A 438 11.54 1.88 -7.84
N PRO A 439 11.74 1.52 -6.56
CA PRO A 439 11.50 2.46 -5.46
C PRO A 439 12.55 3.56 -5.37
N THR A 440 13.74 3.40 -5.93
CA THR A 440 14.79 4.44 -5.94
C THR A 440 14.97 5.02 -7.34
N HIS A 441 15.47 6.26 -7.43
CA HIS A 441 15.77 6.88 -8.72
C HIS A 441 16.75 6.04 -9.53
N ARG A 442 17.75 5.45 -8.86
CA ARG A 442 18.70 4.51 -9.49
C ARG A 442 18.02 3.26 -10.04
N ALA A 443 17.06 2.69 -9.32
CA ALA A 443 16.29 1.54 -9.80
C ALA A 443 15.41 1.91 -11.01
N ARG A 444 14.81 3.11 -11.01
CA ARG A 444 14.02 3.65 -12.13
C ARG A 444 14.89 3.82 -13.38
N VAL A 445 16.09 4.36 -13.22
CA VAL A 445 17.09 4.48 -14.30
C VAL A 445 17.50 3.11 -14.81
N ASN A 446 17.89 2.20 -13.92
CA ASN A 446 18.34 0.86 -14.31
C ASN A 446 17.27 0.13 -15.14
N HIS A 447 16.01 0.17 -14.70
CA HIS A 447 14.94 -0.47 -15.45
C HIS A 447 14.64 0.25 -16.77
N PHE A 448 14.65 1.59 -16.81
CA PHE A 448 14.47 2.33 -18.06
C PHE A 448 15.54 1.96 -19.10
N TYR A 449 16.81 1.91 -18.68
CA TYR A 449 17.93 1.53 -19.55
C TYR A 449 17.80 0.08 -20.02
N GLU A 450 17.42 -0.84 -19.13
CA GLU A 450 17.24 -2.25 -19.47
C GLU A 450 16.07 -2.45 -20.45
N ALA A 451 14.91 -1.88 -20.15
CA ALA A 451 13.67 -2.10 -20.87
C ALA A 451 13.65 -1.38 -22.22
N PHE A 452 14.08 -0.11 -22.25
CA PHE A 452 13.88 0.77 -23.40
C PHE A 452 15.16 1.11 -24.15
N LEU A 453 16.34 0.95 -23.55
CA LEU A 453 17.63 1.18 -24.23
C LEU A 453 18.43 -0.10 -24.45
N CYS A 454 18.02 -1.23 -23.87
CA CYS A 454 18.71 -2.51 -23.92
C CYS A 454 20.16 -2.39 -23.42
N LYS A 455 20.37 -1.54 -22.40
CA LYS A 455 21.66 -1.26 -21.77
C LYS A 455 21.61 -1.66 -20.29
N THR A 456 22.75 -2.08 -19.78
CA THR A 456 22.96 -2.36 -18.35
C THR A 456 24.16 -1.57 -17.85
N PHE A 457 24.16 -1.24 -16.56
CA PHE A 457 25.29 -0.57 -15.93
C PHE A 457 26.26 -1.62 -15.40
N SER A 458 27.42 -1.72 -16.05
CA SER A 458 28.52 -2.60 -15.65
C SER A 458 29.83 -1.81 -15.70
N PRO A 459 30.77 -2.04 -14.77
CA PRO A 459 32.11 -1.47 -14.88
C PRO A 459 32.79 -1.87 -16.20
N PRO A 460 33.63 -1.02 -16.79
CA PRO A 460 34.45 -1.38 -17.93
C PRO A 460 35.31 -2.62 -17.65
N THR A 461 35.57 -3.43 -18.68
CA THR A 461 36.51 -4.55 -18.58
C THR A 461 37.88 -4.04 -18.13
N GLY A 462 38.43 -4.62 -17.05
CA GLY A 462 39.70 -4.20 -16.47
C GLY A 462 39.62 -3.01 -15.51
N ALA A 463 38.42 -2.53 -15.17
CA ALA A 463 38.24 -1.54 -14.11
C ALA A 463 38.71 -2.14 -12.77
N ALA A 464 39.72 -1.52 -12.15
CA ALA A 464 40.16 -1.83 -10.80
C ALA A 464 39.44 -0.91 -9.80
N SER A 465 38.90 -1.48 -8.72
CA SER A 465 38.51 -0.66 -7.57
C SER A 465 39.78 -0.21 -6.83
N PRO A 466 39.86 1.05 -6.39
CA PRO A 466 40.96 1.50 -5.56
C PRO A 466 40.99 0.73 -4.24
N ALA A 467 42.14 0.73 -3.56
CA ALA A 467 42.28 0.07 -2.26
C ALA A 467 41.26 0.65 -1.25
N PRO A 468 40.70 -0.13 -0.31
CA PRO A 468 39.69 0.35 0.63
C PRO A 468 40.08 1.61 1.41
N GLU A 469 41.36 1.76 1.72
CA GLU A 469 41.96 2.89 2.44
C GLU A 469 42.24 4.13 1.58
N ASP A 470 42.07 4.06 0.26
CA ASP A 470 42.27 5.19 -0.64
C ASP A 470 41.37 6.36 -0.23
N ALA A 471 41.95 7.56 -0.11
CA ALA A 471 41.24 8.77 0.28
C ALA A 471 40.04 9.06 -0.63
N CYS A 472 40.11 8.64 -1.89
CA CYS A 472 39.03 8.80 -2.84
C CYS A 472 37.74 8.03 -2.46
N ASN A 473 37.82 6.97 -1.64
CA ASN A 473 36.63 6.28 -1.12
C ASN A 473 35.80 7.15 -0.15
N ARG A 474 36.35 8.29 0.32
CA ARG A 474 35.67 9.24 1.21
C ARG A 474 34.79 10.27 0.47
N GLU A 475 34.89 10.33 -0.85
CA GLU A 475 34.09 11.25 -1.68
C GLU A 475 32.61 10.86 -1.65
N ASN A 476 31.70 11.60 -1.04
CA ASN A 476 30.30 11.18 -0.91
C ASN A 476 29.52 11.21 -2.24
N ASN A 477 29.92 12.05 -3.20
CA ASN A 477 29.31 12.11 -4.51
C ASN A 477 29.77 10.94 -5.39
N LEU A 478 28.91 9.92 -5.50
CA LEU A 478 29.21 8.71 -6.29
C LEU A 478 29.46 8.99 -7.77
N ALA A 479 28.96 10.09 -8.32
CA ALA A 479 29.19 10.47 -9.71
C ALA A 479 30.67 10.81 -9.99
N VAL A 480 31.44 11.17 -8.96
CA VAL A 480 32.87 11.52 -9.08
C VAL A 480 33.78 10.60 -8.25
N ARG A 481 33.23 9.85 -7.27
CA ARG A 481 33.96 8.82 -6.51
C ARG A 481 34.57 7.78 -7.46
N CYS A 482 35.88 7.57 -7.36
CA CYS A 482 36.63 6.53 -8.07
C CYS A 482 35.97 5.16 -7.92
N GLY A 483 35.93 4.39 -9.02
CA GLY A 483 35.31 3.07 -9.06
C GLY A 483 33.78 3.09 -9.12
N CYS A 484 33.11 4.11 -8.58
CA CYS A 484 31.66 4.30 -8.68
C CYS A 484 31.26 5.16 -9.89
N ASN A 485 32.09 6.14 -10.24
CA ASN A 485 31.83 7.10 -11.32
C ASN A 485 31.59 6.45 -12.69
N TYR A 486 32.14 5.25 -12.95
CA TYR A 486 31.90 4.49 -14.18
C TYR A 486 30.41 4.31 -14.52
N CYS A 487 29.56 4.18 -13.50
CA CYS A 487 28.11 4.06 -13.66
C CYS A 487 27.39 5.32 -13.17
N HIS A 488 27.79 5.85 -12.01
CA HIS A 488 27.06 6.92 -11.34
C HIS A 488 27.14 8.27 -12.06
N ALA A 489 28.19 8.53 -12.86
CA ALA A 489 28.26 9.72 -13.69
C ALA A 489 27.10 9.80 -14.72
N THR A 490 26.49 8.67 -15.07
CA THR A 490 25.29 8.61 -15.92
C THR A 490 24.01 8.40 -15.09
N ILE A 491 24.06 7.56 -14.06
CA ILE A 491 22.87 7.21 -13.28
C ILE A 491 22.33 8.42 -12.50
N GLU A 492 23.18 9.20 -11.83
CA GLU A 492 22.67 10.30 -10.99
C GLU A 492 21.99 11.40 -11.82
N PRO A 493 22.60 11.90 -12.92
CA PRO A 493 21.95 12.91 -13.77
C PRO A 493 20.68 12.40 -14.45
N THR A 494 20.64 11.11 -14.82
CA THR A 494 19.41 10.50 -15.38
C THR A 494 18.34 10.35 -14.30
N GLY A 495 18.72 9.97 -13.08
CA GLY A 495 17.83 9.80 -11.95
C GLY A 495 17.10 11.09 -11.58
N ALA A 496 17.76 12.23 -11.80
CA ALA A 496 17.18 13.56 -11.61
C ALA A 496 15.85 13.75 -12.37
N HIS A 497 15.60 13.05 -13.49
CA HIS A 497 14.31 13.10 -14.19
C HIS A 497 13.11 12.59 -13.37
N TRP A 498 13.34 11.87 -12.27
CA TRP A 498 12.30 11.52 -11.29
C TRP A 498 12.40 12.36 -10.02
N GLY A 499 13.15 13.47 -10.02
CA GLY A 499 13.42 14.28 -8.83
C GLY A 499 12.16 14.83 -8.15
N ARG A 500 11.08 15.05 -8.90
CA ARG A 500 9.76 15.43 -8.37
C ARG A 500 8.90 14.24 -7.91
N TYR A 501 9.46 13.03 -7.84
CA TYR A 501 8.79 11.84 -7.33
C TYR A 501 9.61 11.21 -6.21
N ALA A 502 9.04 11.20 -5.01
CA ALA A 502 9.72 10.67 -3.84
C ALA A 502 10.14 9.19 -4.04
N GLU A 503 11.23 8.80 -3.39
CA GLU A 503 11.65 7.40 -3.35
C GLU A 503 10.72 6.59 -2.43
N ARG A 504 10.61 5.28 -2.70
CA ARG A 504 9.80 4.29 -1.96
C ARG A 504 8.31 4.67 -1.84
N SER A 505 7.83 5.51 -2.75
CA SER A 505 6.45 5.98 -2.83
C SER A 505 6.11 6.33 -4.28
N ALA A 506 4.84 6.64 -4.54
CA ALA A 506 4.38 7.28 -5.77
C ALA A 506 3.87 8.71 -5.51
N GLN A 507 4.47 9.37 -4.52
CA GLN A 507 4.16 10.75 -4.15
C GLN A 507 4.86 11.71 -5.12
N PHE A 508 4.08 12.60 -5.72
CA PHE A 508 4.58 13.74 -6.47
C PHE A 508 4.89 14.90 -5.50
N LEU A 509 6.08 15.47 -5.63
CA LEU A 509 6.62 16.54 -4.80
C LEU A 509 6.37 17.89 -5.49
N ALA A 510 5.12 18.33 -5.48
CA ALA A 510 4.68 19.56 -6.14
C ALA A 510 5.51 20.77 -5.64
N PRO A 511 6.03 21.65 -6.51
CA PRO A 511 6.96 22.73 -6.11
C PRO A 511 6.40 23.74 -5.10
N ASP A 512 5.09 23.91 -5.05
CA ASP A 512 4.39 24.78 -4.10
C ASP A 512 4.37 24.21 -2.68
N GLN A 513 4.29 22.88 -2.56
CA GLN A 513 4.30 22.16 -1.27
C GLN A 513 5.70 21.70 -0.87
N PHE A 514 6.53 21.39 -1.84
CA PHE A 514 7.91 20.92 -1.71
C PHE A 514 8.81 21.85 -2.52
N PRO A 515 9.06 23.09 -2.06
CA PRO A 515 9.99 23.99 -2.73
C PRO A 515 11.40 23.38 -2.73
N ARG A 516 12.23 23.79 -3.70
CA ARG A 516 13.65 23.37 -3.81
C ARG A 516 14.38 23.49 -2.48
N PHE A 517 14.13 24.57 -1.74
CA PHE A 517 14.72 24.86 -0.44
C PHE A 517 13.61 25.22 0.55
N ASP A 518 13.65 24.59 1.72
CA ASP A 518 12.78 24.89 2.85
C ASP A 518 13.63 25.40 4.05
N PRO A 519 13.49 26.68 4.44
CA PRO A 519 14.24 27.24 5.55
C PRO A 519 13.92 26.57 6.88
N LYS A 520 12.69 26.10 7.10
CA LYS A 520 12.31 25.39 8.34
C LYS A 520 13.13 24.12 8.48
N CYS A 521 13.28 23.36 7.39
CA CYS A 521 14.05 22.13 7.39
C CYS A 521 15.55 22.38 7.61
N ARG A 522 16.11 23.42 7.00
CA ARG A 522 17.50 23.84 7.29
C ARG A 522 17.67 24.18 8.76
N ASP A 523 16.79 25.01 9.31
CA ASP A 523 16.93 25.51 10.68
C ASP A 523 16.76 24.39 11.72
N CYS A 524 15.82 23.45 11.49
CA CYS A 524 15.71 22.21 12.25
C CYS A 524 17.01 21.39 12.22
N ALA A 525 17.60 21.19 11.04
CA ALA A 525 18.84 20.43 10.88
C ALA A 525 20.02 21.07 11.63
N LEU A 526 20.17 22.40 11.54
CA LEU A 526 21.22 23.15 12.24
C LEU A 526 21.05 23.09 13.78
N ASN A 527 19.81 22.98 14.26
CA ASN A 527 19.49 22.82 15.67
C ASN A 527 19.62 21.37 16.17
N GLY A 528 20.04 20.44 15.31
CA GLY A 528 20.16 19.01 15.65
C GLY A 528 18.82 18.24 15.65
N ASP A 529 17.70 18.88 15.30
CA ASP A 529 16.41 18.22 15.12
C ASP A 529 16.28 17.68 13.69
N THR A 530 16.88 16.52 13.46
CA THR A 530 16.87 15.85 12.16
C THR A 530 15.52 15.22 11.80
N ASN A 531 14.56 15.20 12.73
CA ASN A 531 13.21 14.69 12.49
C ASN A 531 12.24 15.82 12.12
N CYS A 532 12.38 17.01 12.73
CA CYS A 532 11.58 18.21 12.47
C CYS A 532 10.07 17.91 12.42
N GLY A 533 9.57 17.17 13.43
CA GLY A 533 8.18 16.73 13.50
C GLY A 533 7.72 15.72 12.42
N GLY A 534 8.62 15.23 11.57
CA GLY A 534 8.38 14.35 10.44
C GLY A 534 8.16 15.06 9.09
N GLU A 535 8.13 16.39 9.08
CA GLU A 535 7.81 17.20 7.89
C GLU A 535 8.96 17.24 6.88
N CYS A 536 10.20 17.17 7.36
CA CYS A 536 11.39 17.35 6.53
C CYS A 536 11.94 16.07 5.92
N SER A 537 11.12 15.01 5.82
CA SER A 537 11.56 13.70 5.34
C SER A 537 12.10 13.69 3.90
N GLN A 538 11.72 14.68 3.07
CA GLN A 538 12.18 14.84 1.68
C GLN A 538 13.39 15.78 1.53
N TYR A 539 13.86 16.38 2.62
CA TYR A 539 14.92 17.37 2.63
C TYR A 539 16.23 16.83 3.21
N ILE A 540 17.35 17.45 2.85
CA ILE A 540 18.66 17.16 3.43
C ILE A 540 18.69 17.71 4.85
N MET A 541 18.73 16.80 5.83
CA MET A 541 18.72 17.12 7.26
C MET A 541 20.05 16.85 7.95
N GLN A 542 21.01 16.28 7.23
CA GLN A 542 22.32 15.89 7.74
C GLN A 542 23.37 16.12 6.66
N ALA A 543 24.58 16.45 7.09
CA ALA A 543 25.71 16.73 6.23
C ALA A 543 26.90 15.86 6.62
N TYR A 544 27.61 15.34 5.61
CA TYR A 544 28.81 14.51 5.81
C TYR A 544 30.05 15.09 5.11
N ASP A 545 29.90 16.22 4.43
CA ASP A 545 30.92 17.00 3.72
C ASP A 545 30.45 18.46 3.55
N GLY A 546 31.28 19.29 2.90
CA GLY A 546 30.99 20.71 2.68
C GLY A 546 29.77 20.95 1.78
N ASP A 547 29.58 20.12 0.76
CA ASP A 547 28.44 20.21 -0.17
C ASP A 547 27.12 19.79 0.49
N GLY A 548 27.13 18.75 1.32
CA GLY A 548 26.00 18.36 2.15
C GLY A 548 25.66 19.45 3.17
N ALA A 549 26.67 20.12 3.73
CA ALA A 549 26.48 21.22 4.67
C ALA A 549 25.85 22.45 4.01
N SER A 550 26.26 22.79 2.78
CA SER A 550 25.65 23.87 1.99
C SER A 550 24.25 23.51 1.48
N SER A 551 23.91 22.22 1.47
CA SER A 551 22.63 21.68 0.99
C SER A 551 21.58 21.44 2.08
N LEU A 552 21.85 21.76 3.34
CA LEU A 552 20.87 21.60 4.42
C LEU A 552 19.56 22.34 4.11
N GLY A 553 18.43 21.65 4.23
CA GLY A 553 17.10 22.17 3.87
C GLY A 553 16.81 22.22 2.36
N MET A 554 17.70 21.75 1.49
CA MET A 554 17.37 21.49 0.09
C MET A 554 16.68 20.14 -0.08
N LEU A 555 15.80 20.03 -1.09
CA LEU A 555 15.23 18.74 -1.47
C LEU A 555 16.35 17.74 -1.80
N LYS A 556 16.22 16.52 -1.31
CA LYS A 556 17.24 15.46 -1.41
C LYS A 556 17.76 15.24 -2.84
N THR A 557 16.91 15.47 -3.83
CA THR A 557 17.18 15.22 -5.24
C THR A 557 18.09 16.26 -5.89
N TYR A 558 18.28 17.41 -5.25
CA TYR A 558 19.20 18.46 -5.70
C TYR A 558 20.62 18.26 -5.16
N LEU A 559 20.82 17.34 -4.21
CA LEU A 559 22.14 17.08 -3.65
C LEU A 559 23.12 16.63 -4.77
N TYR A 560 24.27 17.30 -4.83
CA TYR A 560 25.33 17.11 -5.82
C TYR A 560 24.89 17.29 -7.29
N ARG A 561 23.80 18.03 -7.56
CA ARG A 561 23.37 18.34 -8.92
C ARG A 561 24.01 19.62 -9.43
N THR A 562 24.41 19.61 -10.69
CA THR A 562 24.81 20.84 -11.39
C THR A 562 23.57 21.62 -11.86
N PRO A 563 23.67 22.93 -12.14
CA PRO A 563 22.53 23.72 -12.64
C PRO A 563 21.86 23.13 -13.89
N ASP A 564 22.62 22.49 -14.78
CA ASP A 564 22.09 21.82 -15.98
C ASP A 564 21.32 20.54 -15.63
N GLU A 565 21.75 19.83 -14.59
CA GLU A 565 21.08 18.62 -14.10
C GLU A 565 19.81 18.94 -13.30
N GLU A 566 19.77 20.08 -12.61
CA GLU A 566 18.57 20.55 -11.90
C GLU A 566 17.38 20.75 -12.86
N GLN A 567 17.63 21.14 -14.11
CA GLN A 567 16.57 21.25 -15.12
C GLN A 567 15.88 19.91 -15.41
N ASN A 568 16.60 18.79 -15.27
CA ASN A 568 16.01 17.45 -15.44
C ASN A 568 14.94 17.17 -14.36
N ILE A 569 15.10 17.73 -13.16
CA ILE A 569 14.17 17.55 -12.03
C ILE A 569 12.81 18.14 -12.37
N GLU A 570 12.79 19.37 -12.88
CA GLU A 570 11.54 20.07 -13.19
C GLU A 570 10.89 19.57 -14.47
N ALA A 571 11.69 19.24 -15.49
CA ALA A 571 11.17 18.76 -16.76
C ALA A 571 10.71 17.29 -16.74
N GLY A 572 11.13 16.53 -15.72
CA GLY A 572 10.63 15.19 -15.45
C GLY A 572 11.02 14.13 -16.49
N PRO A 573 10.38 12.94 -16.47
CA PRO A 573 10.73 11.83 -17.36
C PRO A 573 10.38 12.08 -18.83
N ALA A 574 9.50 13.02 -19.14
CA ALA A 574 9.18 13.37 -20.53
C ALA A 574 10.41 13.90 -21.28
N LEU A 575 11.21 14.75 -20.62
CA LEU A 575 12.47 15.25 -21.16
C LEU A 575 13.50 14.12 -21.34
N LEU A 576 13.55 13.15 -20.42
CA LEU A 576 14.41 11.97 -20.58
C LEU A 576 14.09 11.23 -21.88
N VAL A 577 12.82 10.95 -22.12
CA VAL A 577 12.39 10.26 -23.35
C VAL A 577 12.74 11.09 -24.58
N GLN A 578 12.48 12.40 -24.55
CA GLN A 578 12.85 13.30 -25.65
C GLN A 578 14.35 13.24 -25.96
N LYS A 579 15.22 13.27 -24.94
CA LYS A 579 16.68 13.15 -25.10
C LYS A 579 17.08 11.79 -25.69
N MET A 580 16.45 10.71 -25.24
CA MET A 580 16.80 9.35 -25.69
C MET A 580 16.28 9.01 -27.09
N LEU A 581 15.23 9.70 -27.56
CA LEU A 581 14.79 9.62 -28.96
C LEU A 581 15.85 10.16 -29.92
N GLN A 582 16.64 11.15 -29.50
CA GLN A 582 17.65 11.77 -30.37
C GLN A 582 18.83 10.84 -30.67
N SER A 583 19.13 9.85 -29.81
CA SER A 583 20.25 8.92 -30.03
C SER A 583 19.91 7.72 -30.92
N GLY A 584 18.62 7.49 -31.21
CA GLY A 584 18.15 6.30 -31.91
C GLY A 584 18.20 5.00 -31.08
N ASP A 585 18.55 5.08 -29.78
CA ASP A 585 18.70 3.89 -28.93
C ASP A 585 17.35 3.25 -28.61
N LEU A 586 16.31 4.08 -28.40
CA LEU A 586 14.95 3.62 -28.14
C LEU A 586 14.44 2.75 -29.31
N GLU A 587 14.68 3.19 -30.54
CA GLU A 587 14.30 2.48 -31.77
C GLU A 587 15.04 1.14 -31.87
N ARG A 588 16.37 1.15 -31.72
CA ARG A 588 17.18 -0.08 -31.79
C ARG A 588 16.77 -1.10 -30.74
N CYS A 589 16.52 -0.66 -29.51
CA CYS A 589 16.08 -1.58 -28.46
C CYS A 589 14.68 -2.12 -28.72
N THR A 590 13.73 -1.28 -29.15
CA THR A 590 12.38 -1.71 -29.50
C THR A 590 12.40 -2.76 -30.62
N VAL A 591 13.21 -2.57 -31.66
CA VAL A 591 13.41 -3.57 -32.72
C VAL A 591 13.93 -4.89 -32.16
N ARG A 592 14.93 -4.88 -31.27
CA ARG A 592 15.45 -6.11 -30.64
C ARG A 592 14.37 -6.81 -29.82
N ARG A 593 13.58 -6.06 -29.06
CA ARG A 593 12.51 -6.60 -28.21
C ARG A 593 11.40 -7.24 -29.04
N ILE A 594 10.90 -6.54 -30.06
CA ILE A 594 9.88 -7.07 -30.97
C ILE A 594 10.40 -8.27 -31.76
N TRP A 595 11.65 -8.23 -32.22
CA TRP A 595 12.28 -9.41 -32.81
C TRP A 595 12.26 -10.61 -31.85
N SER A 596 12.63 -10.39 -30.59
CA SER A 596 12.70 -11.47 -29.61
C SER A 596 11.32 -12.02 -29.24
N GLU A 597 10.30 -11.16 -29.20
CA GLU A 597 8.91 -11.56 -28.97
C GLU A 597 8.37 -12.43 -30.12
N PHE A 598 8.58 -12.03 -31.37
CA PHE A 598 7.97 -12.71 -32.52
C PHE A 598 8.82 -13.85 -33.11
N LEU A 599 10.14 -13.88 -32.90
CA LEU A 599 11.00 -14.99 -33.34
C LEU A 599 11.39 -15.91 -32.19
N GLY A 600 11.01 -15.59 -30.94
CA GLY A 600 11.31 -16.40 -29.76
C GLY A 600 12.80 -16.48 -29.39
N ARG A 601 13.66 -15.64 -30.00
CA ARG A 601 15.12 -15.64 -29.77
C ARG A 601 15.73 -14.26 -30.04
N PRO A 602 16.90 -13.95 -29.45
CA PRO A 602 17.63 -12.74 -29.80
C PRO A 602 18.17 -12.78 -31.25
N MET A 603 18.46 -11.59 -31.79
CA MET A 603 19.15 -11.45 -33.07
C MET A 603 20.60 -11.96 -32.96
N THR A 604 21.01 -12.80 -33.90
CA THR A 604 22.43 -13.16 -34.11
C THR A 604 23.24 -11.95 -34.56
N ALA A 605 24.58 -12.04 -34.52
CA ALA A 605 25.45 -10.95 -34.98
C ALA A 605 25.18 -10.57 -36.46
N GLU A 606 24.93 -11.55 -37.31
CA GLU A 606 24.64 -11.31 -38.73
C GLU A 606 23.26 -10.68 -38.93
N GLU A 607 22.24 -11.14 -38.20
CA GLU A 607 20.90 -10.52 -38.22
C GLU A 607 20.91 -9.08 -37.70
N GLN A 608 21.75 -8.77 -36.69
CA GLN A 608 21.93 -7.39 -36.24
C GLN A 608 22.51 -6.52 -37.36
N ARG A 609 23.48 -7.03 -38.13
CA ARG A 609 24.04 -6.29 -39.27
C ARG A 609 23.02 -6.11 -40.39
N MET A 610 22.22 -7.12 -40.68
CA MET A 610 21.27 -7.12 -41.80
C MET A 610 19.97 -6.38 -41.49
N TYR A 611 19.40 -6.54 -40.30
CA TYR A 611 18.03 -6.09 -40.01
C TYR A 611 17.94 -4.96 -39.00
N LEU A 612 18.84 -4.86 -38.02
CA LEU A 612 18.64 -3.89 -36.92
C LEU A 612 18.60 -2.45 -37.41
N ALA A 613 19.58 -2.04 -38.21
CA ALA A 613 19.65 -0.66 -38.70
C ALA A 613 18.49 -0.33 -39.67
N PRO A 614 18.18 -1.17 -40.70
CA PRO A 614 17.04 -0.92 -41.56
C PRO A 614 15.70 -0.88 -40.82
N LEU A 615 15.43 -1.83 -39.91
CA LEU A 615 14.19 -1.87 -39.15
C LEU A 615 14.06 -0.65 -38.22
N ALA A 616 15.15 -0.22 -37.57
CA ALA A 616 15.12 0.95 -36.70
C ALA A 616 14.88 2.24 -37.51
N GLN A 617 15.49 2.38 -38.69
CA GLN A 617 15.26 3.51 -39.58
C GLN A 617 13.83 3.51 -40.14
N ASP A 618 13.30 2.36 -40.55
CA ASP A 618 11.92 2.21 -41.00
C ASP A 618 10.94 2.58 -39.89
N PHE A 619 11.20 2.11 -38.66
CA PHE A 619 10.41 2.44 -37.49
C PHE A 619 10.44 3.92 -37.14
N ALA A 620 11.59 4.59 -37.25
CA ALA A 620 11.65 6.05 -37.09
C ALA A 620 10.87 6.77 -38.21
N ARG A 621 11.09 6.37 -39.48
CA ARG A 621 10.47 7.01 -40.65
C ARG A 621 8.96 6.86 -40.70
N ASN A 622 8.41 5.77 -40.16
CA ASN A 622 6.97 5.54 -40.11
C ASN A 622 6.27 6.25 -38.94
N GLY A 623 7.00 7.07 -38.16
CA GLY A 623 6.46 7.77 -36.99
C GLY A 623 6.30 6.85 -35.77
N HIS A 624 7.19 5.87 -35.64
CA HIS A 624 7.26 4.92 -34.53
C HIS A 624 5.99 4.08 -34.35
N ARG A 625 5.34 3.66 -35.44
CA ARG A 625 4.12 2.84 -35.38
C ARG A 625 4.48 1.40 -35.05
N LEU A 626 4.09 0.92 -33.87
CA LEU A 626 4.46 -0.41 -33.40
C LEU A 626 3.92 -1.51 -34.32
N LYS A 627 2.66 -1.39 -34.77
CA LYS A 627 2.03 -2.37 -35.67
C LYS A 627 2.81 -2.50 -36.99
N ALA A 628 3.31 -1.39 -37.53
CA ALA A 628 4.13 -1.41 -38.74
C ALA A 628 5.50 -2.07 -38.52
N LEU A 629 6.13 -1.89 -37.33
CA LEU A 629 7.35 -2.62 -36.98
C LEU A 629 7.08 -4.12 -36.85
N ILE A 630 5.99 -4.52 -36.18
CA ILE A 630 5.60 -5.93 -36.04
C ILE A 630 5.38 -6.56 -37.42
N GLU A 631 4.60 -5.91 -38.28
CA GLU A 631 4.39 -6.32 -39.67
C GLU A 631 5.72 -6.53 -40.40
N ARG A 632 6.67 -5.59 -40.26
CA ARG A 632 7.96 -5.69 -40.92
C ARG A 632 8.81 -6.85 -40.40
N VAL A 633 8.74 -7.14 -39.09
CA VAL A 633 9.42 -8.28 -38.47
C VAL A 633 8.83 -9.61 -38.95
N VAL A 634 7.50 -9.77 -38.90
CA VAL A 634 6.84 -11.03 -39.30
C VAL A 634 6.81 -11.24 -40.82
N THR A 635 7.06 -10.20 -41.62
CA THR A 635 7.23 -10.34 -43.08
C THR A 635 8.68 -10.53 -43.52
N SER A 636 9.63 -10.47 -42.58
CA SER A 636 11.05 -10.72 -42.87
C SER A 636 11.30 -12.16 -43.31
N ASP A 637 12.37 -12.37 -44.07
CA ASP A 637 12.80 -13.71 -44.46
C ASP A 637 13.35 -14.52 -43.27
N ALA A 638 13.83 -13.86 -42.21
CA ALA A 638 14.23 -14.52 -40.96
C ALA A 638 13.05 -15.16 -40.22
N TYR A 639 11.87 -14.53 -40.23
CA TYR A 639 10.65 -15.09 -39.62
C TYR A 639 10.19 -16.38 -40.31
N ARG A 640 10.49 -16.55 -41.60
CA ARG A 640 10.13 -17.73 -42.40
C ARG A 640 11.11 -18.91 -42.24
N ARG A 641 12.20 -18.75 -41.47
CA ARG A 641 13.27 -19.75 -41.28
C ARG A 641 13.22 -20.41 -39.90
N ILE A 642 12.07 -20.43 -39.23
CA ILE A 642 11.95 -21.15 -37.95
C ILE A 642 11.91 -22.65 -38.29
N ASP A 643 13.09 -23.28 -38.23
CA ASP A 643 13.31 -24.72 -38.41
C ASP A 643 12.57 -25.52 -37.34
#